data_AF-A0A1F2WJQ2-F1
#
_entry.id   AF-A0A1F2WJQ2-F1
#
_cell.length_a   1.000
_cell.length_b   1.000
_cell.length_c   1.000
_cell.angle_alpha   90.00
_cell.angle_beta   90.00
_cell.angle_gamma   90.00
#
_symmetry.space_group_name_H-M   'P 1'
#
loop_
_entity.id
_entity.type
_entity.pdbx_description
1 polymer ?
#
loop_
_entity_poly.entity_id
_entity_poly.type
_entity_poly.pdbx_seq_one_letter_code
_entity_poly.pdbx_strand_id
1 'polypeptide(L)'
;MIDGQKGMLHNIAPKPIAILLVLLVAAPLFLFGPLNTKSAQAGGLSGWKFCVDAGHDGYNDTGAKGPTGLKEEDINLQVALKLKAMLEAEGAQVLMTRTDNGPLTIAQRYTMANDWGADRFISIHHNAMSGQPSVNGTETLIATNASQEAKELANSVQAALVGELGLPNRGIVPRSDVSVLTKTNMPAILTEASFLSNPQEEQRLRDDGYLYREASAIMRGIHMPSSVSFILPQENVISYQAVDVSLQVLGSETVSNVQLLMNDTFVQSKSAEPYNFSVDTGGLADGSYNLRALVTYQGGRQASINRDMIIANQAKRWYFAEGTTRPEFQEWLTILNPNTQPVDFTVTYAFEGSDVMKRNYHVESESRLSIEVTSEVGVGRDVSVLVDSPLPIMVERPMYFLYRGQWDGGHVSSGSNQPKAEWYFAEGTTRQGFEEWLCMLNPGDQAARVKVEYLTAGGLLSSEEITVEPWRRSTIFVNEKVGPDQDVSLRVTSDKPIVAERPMYFYFEGRLKGGSVSTGANQAAADWYFAEGYTGTGFREFICLFNPATTSTKARLNFQIQGAGPQAHEVEIPALSRFTFDVNTRIGNNLQLSVAVNSDSPIVAERPIYYNYHNWCRGGDVGIGVTEPSRHWYFAEGYTGEGFEDWLCLQNPGNQAVDVEIRFHMESNEVMWERHTLTANSRTTFSINYMNPYQEGMGFSIHSSGDIIVERPIYFRYKGAWVGGTVSPGYGPGTKD
;
A
#
# COMPACT_ATOMS: atom_id res chain seq x y z
N MET A 1 16.77 36.98 56.48
CA MET A 1 16.63 36.72 57.93
C MET A 1 16.88 35.23 58.12
N ILE A 2 18.13 34.88 58.45
CA ILE A 2 18.60 34.56 59.81
C ILE A 2 18.02 33.19 60.21
N ASP A 3 18.81 32.11 60.08
CA ASP A 3 19.67 31.52 61.13
C ASP A 3 18.78 30.94 62.26
N GLY A 4 18.75 29.64 62.53
CA GLY A 4 19.89 28.81 62.89
C GLY A 4 19.81 28.50 64.39
N GLN A 5 20.39 27.36 64.80
CA GLN A 5 20.83 26.95 66.16
C GLN A 5 20.28 25.60 66.62
N LYS A 6 21.02 24.74 67.33
CA LYS A 6 22.45 24.46 67.55
C LYS A 6 22.50 23.44 68.70
N GLY A 7 23.61 22.68 68.79
CA GLY A 7 24.05 21.95 69.99
C GLY A 7 24.09 20.44 69.76
N MET A 8 25.19 19.76 69.45
CA MET A 8 26.64 19.89 69.72
C MET A 8 27.09 19.49 71.14
N LEU A 9 28.16 18.67 71.13
CA LEU A 9 29.16 18.36 72.17
C LEU A 9 28.88 17.12 73.05
N HIS A 10 29.86 16.32 73.49
CA HIS A 10 31.21 15.90 73.07
C HIS A 10 31.75 15.01 74.22
N ASN A 11 32.82 14.23 73.93
CA ASN A 11 33.87 13.74 74.85
C ASN A 11 33.81 12.26 75.30
N ILE A 12 34.91 11.52 75.49
CA ILE A 12 36.37 11.58 75.18
C ILE A 12 36.86 10.12 75.47
N ALA A 13 37.81 9.59 74.68
CA ALA A 13 38.52 8.31 74.94
C ALA A 13 39.71 8.48 75.92
N PRO A 14 40.30 7.40 76.49
CA PRO A 14 41.58 6.93 75.94
C PRO A 14 41.85 5.40 76.01
N LYS A 15 42.70 4.91 75.09
CA LYS A 15 43.29 3.55 74.99
C LYS A 15 44.52 3.41 75.93
N PRO A 16 45.13 2.22 76.15
CA PRO A 16 46.05 1.59 75.15
C PRO A 16 46.13 0.04 75.09
N ILE A 17 46.46 -0.47 73.88
CA ILE A 17 47.48 -1.51 73.53
C ILE A 17 47.23 -2.96 74.06
N ALA A 18 47.26 -4.06 73.29
CA ALA A 18 47.85 -4.42 72.00
C ALA A 18 47.04 -5.58 71.38
N ILE A 19 47.13 -5.74 70.05
CA ILE A 19 47.60 -6.94 69.33
C ILE A 19 47.10 -6.82 67.88
N LEU A 20 48.06 -6.80 66.97
CA LEU A 20 47.91 -6.81 65.52
C LEU A 20 48.21 -8.23 65.03
N LEU A 21 47.31 -8.82 64.23
CA LEU A 21 47.56 -9.65 63.03
C LEU A 21 46.18 -10.23 62.58
N VAL A 22 45.48 -9.61 61.61
CA VAL A 22 45.51 -9.88 60.15
C VAL A 22 44.99 -11.29 59.83
N LEU A 23 43.96 -11.58 59.01
CA LEU A 23 42.94 -10.83 58.26
C LEU A 23 41.99 -11.91 57.67
N LEU A 24 40.67 -11.78 57.81
CA LEU A 24 39.68 -12.40 56.90
C LEU A 24 38.29 -11.82 57.23
N VAL A 25 37.82 -10.92 56.37
CA VAL A 25 36.53 -10.24 56.52
C VAL A 25 35.42 -11.16 56.04
N ALA A 26 34.62 -11.64 56.99
CA ALA A 26 33.27 -12.16 56.75
C ALA A 26 32.28 -10.99 56.80
N ALA A 27 31.37 -10.91 55.83
CA ALA A 27 30.22 -10.02 55.85
C ALA A 27 28.96 -10.80 56.29
N PRO A 28 28.09 -10.24 57.17
CA PRO A 28 27.00 -10.98 57.80
C PRO A 28 25.62 -10.81 57.13
N LEU A 29 24.86 -11.91 57.24
CA LEU A 29 23.42 -12.09 57.38
C LEU A 29 22.43 -11.04 56.84
N PHE A 30 21.57 -11.49 55.92
CA PHE A 30 20.18 -11.07 55.81
C PHE A 30 19.25 -12.25 56.18
N LEU A 31 18.15 -11.91 56.87
CA LEU A 31 17.15 -12.81 57.44
C LEU A 31 16.48 -13.72 56.40
N PHE A 32 16.23 -14.97 56.81
CA PHE A 32 15.43 -15.97 56.10
C PHE A 32 13.94 -15.59 56.05
N GLY A 33 13.42 -15.34 54.84
CA GLY A 33 12.02 -15.53 54.50
C GLY A 33 11.76 -16.96 53.99
N PRO A 34 10.50 -17.44 54.00
CA PRO A 34 10.19 -18.79 53.56
C PRO A 34 10.57 -18.99 52.09
N LEU A 35 11.19 -20.13 51.78
CA LEU A 35 11.53 -20.57 50.42
C LEU A 35 10.28 -20.49 49.55
N ASN A 36 10.24 -19.48 48.68
CA ASN A 36 9.26 -19.37 47.61
C ASN A 36 9.62 -20.46 46.60
N THR A 37 8.96 -21.61 46.69
CA THR A 37 9.04 -22.65 45.65
C THR A 37 8.51 -22.02 44.37
N LYS A 38 9.42 -21.62 43.46
CA LYS A 38 9.06 -21.39 42.06
C LYS A 38 8.32 -22.65 41.61
N SER A 39 7.03 -22.53 41.35
CA SER A 39 6.31 -23.51 40.54
C SER A 39 7.12 -23.70 39.27
N ALA A 40 7.53 -24.93 39.00
CA ALA A 40 8.20 -25.29 37.75
C ALA A 40 7.29 -24.83 36.60
N GLN A 41 7.76 -23.85 35.83
CA GLN A 41 7.13 -23.48 34.58
C GLN A 41 7.21 -24.71 33.68
N ALA A 42 6.06 -25.23 33.25
CA ALA A 42 6.03 -26.38 32.34
C ALA A 42 6.82 -26.02 31.08
N GLY A 43 7.80 -26.86 30.70
CA GLY A 43 8.59 -26.67 29.48
C GLY A 43 7.70 -26.67 28.24
N GLY A 44 8.16 -26.03 27.16
CA GLY A 44 7.35 -25.75 25.97
C GLY A 44 6.81 -26.97 25.24
N LEU A 45 7.26 -28.18 25.60
CA LEU A 45 6.82 -29.46 25.02
C LEU A 45 6.09 -30.36 26.05
N SER A 46 5.68 -29.81 27.19
CA SER A 46 4.91 -30.55 28.20
C SER A 46 3.65 -31.19 27.60
N GLY A 47 3.54 -32.52 27.71
CA GLY A 47 2.40 -33.29 27.21
C GLY A 47 2.62 -33.94 25.84
N TRP A 48 3.68 -33.57 25.11
CA TRP A 48 4.04 -34.21 23.85
C TRP A 48 4.76 -35.54 24.05
N LYS A 49 4.53 -36.49 23.15
CA LYS A 49 5.17 -37.81 23.06
C LYS A 49 6.02 -37.92 21.80
N PHE A 50 7.33 -37.97 21.94
CA PHE A 50 8.25 -38.18 20.82
C PHE A 50 8.78 -39.61 20.83
N CYS A 51 8.62 -40.32 19.72
CA CYS A 51 9.39 -41.54 19.48
C CYS A 51 10.67 -41.17 18.71
N VAL A 52 11.82 -41.33 19.36
CA VAL A 52 13.13 -41.04 18.76
C VAL A 52 13.78 -42.37 18.38
N ASP A 53 14.05 -42.53 17.09
CA ASP A 53 14.60 -43.73 16.50
C ASP A 53 16.07 -43.55 16.14
N ALA A 54 16.95 -44.24 16.86
CA ALA A 54 18.35 -44.33 16.47
C ALA A 54 18.49 -45.41 15.39
N GLY A 55 18.74 -45.00 14.14
CA GLY A 55 18.88 -45.90 12.99
C GLY A 55 19.87 -47.03 13.24
N HIS A 56 19.66 -48.18 12.57
CA HIS A 56 20.44 -49.42 12.73
C HIS A 56 20.35 -50.01 14.15
N ASP A 57 20.94 -51.19 14.39
CA ASP A 57 20.62 -51.98 15.59
C ASP A 57 21.80 -52.31 16.52
N GLY A 58 23.05 -51.99 16.17
CA GLY A 58 24.16 -52.28 17.08
C GLY A 58 24.59 -53.75 17.10
N TYR A 59 23.88 -54.63 16.37
CA TYR A 59 23.97 -56.08 16.51
C TYR A 59 24.28 -56.76 15.17
N ASN A 60 23.35 -56.72 14.22
CA ASN A 60 23.49 -57.33 12.90
C ASN A 60 23.54 -56.31 11.76
N ASP A 61 23.10 -55.08 12.02
CA ASP A 61 23.09 -53.99 11.07
C ASP A 61 23.90 -52.83 11.65
N THR A 62 25.08 -52.59 11.09
CA THR A 62 25.95 -51.48 11.50
C THR A 62 25.66 -50.17 10.78
N GLY A 63 24.76 -50.19 9.79
CA GLY A 63 24.66 -49.16 8.78
C GLY A 63 25.95 -48.97 7.99
N ALA A 64 26.12 -47.77 7.47
CA ALA A 64 27.33 -47.39 6.75
C ALA A 64 28.58 -47.43 7.65
N LYS A 65 29.74 -47.61 7.00
CA LYS A 65 31.05 -47.49 7.64
C LYS A 65 31.86 -46.43 6.92
N GLY A 66 32.34 -45.45 7.68
CA GLY A 66 33.19 -44.40 7.16
C GLY A 66 34.59 -44.91 6.79
N PRO A 67 35.36 -44.13 6.01
CA PRO A 67 36.73 -44.45 5.60
C PRO A 67 37.68 -44.88 6.72
N THR A 68 37.51 -44.39 7.94
CA THR A 68 38.32 -44.74 9.12
C THR A 68 37.69 -45.81 10.02
N GLY A 69 36.58 -46.41 9.58
CA GLY A 69 35.85 -47.44 10.31
C GLY A 69 34.86 -46.91 11.35
N LEU A 70 34.53 -45.62 11.35
CA LEU A 70 33.40 -45.10 12.12
C LEU A 70 32.12 -45.77 11.62
N LYS A 71 31.24 -46.19 12.53
CA LYS A 71 29.99 -46.84 12.17
C LYS A 71 28.82 -45.90 12.36
N GLU A 72 27.87 -45.97 11.44
CA GLU A 72 26.66 -45.14 11.46
C GLU A 72 25.81 -45.38 12.71
N GLU A 73 25.65 -46.64 13.12
CA GLU A 73 24.89 -47.04 14.31
C GLU A 73 25.32 -46.31 15.60
N ASP A 74 26.63 -46.08 15.75
CA ASP A 74 27.22 -45.47 16.95
C ASP A 74 26.93 -43.97 16.98
N ILE A 75 26.94 -43.32 15.82
CA ILE A 75 26.65 -41.90 15.67
C ILE A 75 25.16 -41.63 15.82
N ASN A 76 24.32 -42.43 15.17
CA ASN A 76 22.87 -42.33 15.25
C ASN A 76 22.40 -42.42 16.71
N LEU A 77 22.96 -43.36 17.50
CA LEU A 77 22.63 -43.49 18.91
C LEU A 77 23.07 -42.28 19.74
N GLN A 78 24.28 -41.76 19.50
CA GLN A 78 24.79 -40.60 20.24
C GLN A 78 23.95 -39.34 20.01
N VAL A 79 23.58 -39.05 18.76
CA VAL A 79 22.71 -37.90 18.43
C VAL A 79 21.32 -38.10 19.03
N ALA A 80 20.74 -39.30 18.88
CA ALA A 80 19.41 -39.61 19.40
C ALA A 80 19.32 -39.48 20.95
N LEU A 81 20.35 -39.91 21.68
CA LEU A 81 20.42 -39.76 23.14
C LEU A 81 20.53 -38.29 23.57
N LYS A 82 21.28 -37.46 22.82
CA LYS A 82 21.34 -36.01 23.08
C LYS A 82 20.00 -35.34 22.81
N LEU A 83 19.34 -35.68 21.70
CA LEU A 83 18.02 -35.18 21.36
C LEU A 83 16.97 -35.57 22.43
N LYS A 84 16.98 -36.82 22.90
CA LYS A 84 16.15 -37.28 24.02
C LYS A 84 16.30 -36.37 25.25
N ALA A 85 17.54 -36.13 25.68
CA ALA A 85 17.80 -35.32 26.86
C ALA A 85 17.27 -33.88 26.70
N MET A 86 17.40 -33.29 25.50
CA MET A 86 16.86 -31.96 25.20
C MET A 86 15.33 -31.91 25.21
N LEU A 87 14.68 -32.92 24.61
CA LEU A 87 13.22 -33.03 24.58
C LEU A 87 12.64 -33.21 25.99
N GLU A 88 13.25 -34.08 26.81
CA GLU A 88 12.84 -34.29 28.20
C GLU A 88 13.06 -33.05 29.07
N ALA A 89 14.13 -32.28 28.82
CA ALA A 89 14.38 -31.02 29.50
C ALA A 89 13.29 -29.97 29.22
N GLU A 90 12.67 -30.01 28.03
CA GLU A 90 11.51 -29.18 27.66
C GLU A 90 10.16 -29.79 28.05
N GLY A 91 10.15 -30.87 28.86
CA GLY A 91 8.95 -31.47 29.43
C GLY A 91 8.25 -32.51 28.55
N ALA A 92 8.81 -32.87 27.40
CA ALA A 92 8.26 -33.93 26.57
C ALA A 92 8.46 -35.32 27.18
N GLN A 93 7.56 -36.25 26.85
CA GLN A 93 7.80 -37.69 27.04
C GLN A 93 8.54 -38.22 25.83
N VAL A 94 9.59 -39.01 26.04
CA VAL A 94 10.38 -39.58 24.95
C VAL A 94 10.47 -41.09 25.05
N LEU A 95 10.05 -41.78 23.99
CA LEU A 95 10.30 -43.20 23.78
C LEU A 95 11.47 -43.36 22.82
N MET A 96 12.52 -44.06 23.23
CA MET A 96 13.60 -44.46 22.33
C MET A 96 13.28 -45.83 21.72
N THR A 97 13.52 -46.01 20.42
CA THR A 97 13.43 -47.35 19.81
C THR A 97 14.54 -48.27 20.28
N ARG A 98 15.73 -47.72 20.57
CA ARG A 98 16.84 -48.38 21.27
C ARG A 98 17.66 -47.40 22.10
N THR A 99 18.26 -47.89 23.18
CA THR A 99 19.22 -47.14 24.03
C THR A 99 20.60 -47.78 24.07
N ASP A 100 20.72 -48.99 23.55
CA ASP A 100 21.93 -49.80 23.48
C ASP A 100 21.95 -50.61 22.17
N ASN A 101 22.91 -51.53 22.07
CA ASN A 101 23.07 -52.41 20.91
C ASN A 101 22.32 -53.71 21.14
N GLY A 102 21.45 -54.10 20.21
CA GLY A 102 20.63 -55.30 20.31
C GLY A 102 19.73 -55.50 19.09
N PRO A 103 19.26 -56.74 18.84
CA PRO A 103 18.47 -57.04 17.65
C PRO A 103 17.16 -56.22 17.62
N LEU A 104 17.01 -55.36 16.61
CA LEU A 104 15.83 -54.51 16.45
C LEU A 104 15.43 -54.37 14.97
N THR A 105 14.30 -54.97 14.62
CA THR A 105 13.77 -54.95 13.26
C THR A 105 13.09 -53.62 12.92
N ILE A 106 13.04 -53.29 11.62
CA ILE A 106 12.28 -52.14 11.09
C ILE A 106 10.81 -52.19 11.55
N ALA A 107 10.20 -53.39 11.59
CA ALA A 107 8.82 -53.58 12.02
C ALA A 107 8.59 -53.20 13.49
N GLN A 108 9.52 -53.56 14.37
CA GLN A 108 9.44 -53.21 15.78
C GLN A 108 9.51 -51.70 16.00
N ARG A 109 10.33 -50.97 15.23
CA ARG A 109 10.49 -49.50 15.38
C ARG A 109 9.18 -48.74 15.21
N TYR A 110 8.49 -48.94 14.08
CA TYR A 110 7.21 -48.26 13.86
C TYR A 110 6.09 -48.83 14.74
N THR A 111 6.15 -50.12 15.11
CA THR A 111 5.16 -50.72 16.03
C THR A 111 5.26 -50.09 17.43
N MET A 112 6.47 -49.90 17.96
CA MET A 112 6.68 -49.21 19.24
C MET A 112 6.10 -47.79 19.22
N ALA A 113 6.35 -47.03 18.15
CA ALA A 113 5.82 -45.67 18.00
C ALA A 113 4.28 -45.65 17.94
N ASN A 114 3.69 -46.58 17.16
CA ASN A 114 2.26 -46.68 16.96
C ASN A 114 1.53 -47.13 18.24
N ASP A 115 2.02 -48.19 18.90
CA ASP A 115 1.41 -48.76 20.10
C ASP A 115 1.47 -47.79 21.30
N TRP A 116 2.55 -47.00 21.40
CA TRP A 116 2.68 -45.99 22.44
C TRP A 116 1.83 -44.73 22.19
N GLY A 117 1.34 -44.57 20.96
CA GLY A 117 0.63 -43.38 20.50
C GLY A 117 1.54 -42.15 20.52
N ALA A 118 2.70 -42.24 19.88
CA ALA A 118 3.60 -41.09 19.75
C ALA A 118 2.93 -39.97 18.93
N ASP A 119 3.17 -38.72 19.32
CA ASP A 119 2.72 -37.55 18.55
C ASP A 119 3.62 -37.30 17.35
N ARG A 120 4.91 -37.60 17.46
CA ARG A 120 5.91 -37.44 16.39
C ARG A 120 6.93 -38.58 16.41
N PHE A 121 7.38 -38.98 15.23
CA PHE A 121 8.44 -39.97 15.05
C PHE A 121 9.65 -39.31 14.37
N ILE A 122 10.81 -39.36 15.02
CA ILE A 122 12.06 -38.74 14.54
C ILE A 122 13.12 -39.83 14.41
N SER A 123 13.47 -40.22 13.18
CA SER A 123 14.54 -41.18 12.91
C SER A 123 15.84 -40.47 12.56
N ILE A 124 16.94 -40.90 13.17
CA ILE A 124 18.26 -40.29 13.04
C ILE A 124 19.18 -41.23 12.24
N HIS A 125 19.72 -40.74 11.13
CA HIS A 125 20.59 -41.44 10.20
C HIS A 125 21.72 -40.55 9.66
N HIS A 126 22.74 -41.20 9.10
CA HIS A 126 23.85 -40.52 8.42
C HIS A 126 24.18 -41.22 7.10
N ASN A 127 23.99 -40.48 6.01
CA ASN A 127 23.97 -41.01 4.67
C ASN A 127 25.32 -41.60 4.25
N ALA A 128 25.35 -42.37 3.17
CA ALA A 128 26.59 -42.82 2.57
C ALA A 128 26.42 -43.10 1.08
N MET A 129 27.42 -42.72 0.29
CA MET A 129 27.45 -43.00 -1.15
C MET A 129 28.71 -43.76 -1.54
N SER A 130 28.54 -45.05 -1.84
CA SER A 130 29.65 -45.93 -2.23
C SER A 130 30.34 -45.41 -3.50
N GLY A 131 31.68 -45.34 -3.46
CA GLY A 131 32.50 -44.87 -4.58
C GLY A 131 32.50 -43.35 -4.81
N GLN A 132 31.82 -42.55 -3.97
CA GLN A 132 31.73 -41.09 -4.14
C GLN A 132 32.09 -40.34 -2.84
N PRO A 133 33.37 -40.36 -2.41
CA PRO A 133 33.80 -39.80 -1.11
C PRO A 133 33.74 -38.26 -1.04
N SER A 134 33.42 -37.58 -2.14
CA SER A 134 33.27 -36.12 -2.20
C SER A 134 31.84 -35.65 -1.95
N VAL A 135 30.84 -36.54 -1.99
CA VAL A 135 29.44 -36.18 -1.76
C VAL A 135 29.24 -35.79 -0.31
N ASN A 136 28.52 -34.69 -0.08
CA ASN A 136 28.18 -34.18 1.24
C ASN A 136 26.82 -33.46 1.19
N GLY A 137 26.34 -33.04 2.36
CA GLY A 137 25.10 -32.27 2.48
C GLY A 137 24.12 -32.87 3.48
N THR A 138 23.06 -32.10 3.73
CA THR A 138 22.00 -32.44 4.68
C THR A 138 20.70 -32.65 3.91
N GLU A 139 20.01 -33.76 4.15
CA GLU A 139 18.64 -34.01 3.67
C GLU A 139 17.74 -34.53 4.80
N THR A 140 16.44 -34.28 4.66
CA THR A 140 15.42 -34.81 5.58
C THR A 140 14.39 -35.59 4.77
N LEU A 141 14.27 -36.89 5.03
CA LEU A 141 13.38 -37.77 4.32
C LEU A 141 11.97 -37.74 4.92
N ILE A 142 10.97 -37.79 4.05
CA ILE A 142 9.54 -37.91 4.40
C ILE A 142 8.88 -39.01 3.59
N ALA A 143 7.75 -39.55 4.05
CA ALA A 143 6.95 -40.46 3.23
C ALA A 143 6.41 -39.74 1.97
N THR A 144 6.24 -40.44 0.85
CA THR A 144 5.61 -39.85 -0.35
C THR A 144 4.18 -39.36 -0.10
N ASN A 145 3.48 -39.99 0.84
CA ASN A 145 2.15 -39.61 1.31
C ASN A 145 2.17 -38.86 2.66
N ALA A 146 3.28 -38.20 3.01
CA ALA A 146 3.41 -37.48 4.27
C ALA A 146 2.32 -36.42 4.46
N SER A 147 1.83 -36.30 5.70
CA SER A 147 0.88 -35.25 6.10
C SER A 147 1.50 -33.86 5.97
N GLN A 148 0.65 -32.82 5.99
CA GLN A 148 1.14 -31.45 5.97
C GLN A 148 2.01 -31.15 7.20
N GLU A 149 1.64 -31.64 8.38
CA GLU A 149 2.46 -31.44 9.58
C GLU A 149 3.85 -32.10 9.47
N ALA A 150 3.94 -33.27 8.81
CA ALA A 150 5.22 -33.94 8.59
C ALA A 150 6.13 -33.16 7.63
N LYS A 151 5.56 -32.54 6.58
CA LYS A 151 6.29 -31.69 5.63
C LYS A 151 6.81 -30.43 6.31
N GLU A 152 5.99 -29.79 7.15
CA GLU A 152 6.38 -28.61 7.91
C GLU A 152 7.48 -28.95 8.91
N LEU A 153 7.34 -30.06 9.63
CA LEU A 153 8.36 -30.55 10.56
C LEU A 153 9.68 -30.83 9.85
N ALA A 154 9.64 -31.50 8.71
CA ALA A 154 10.82 -31.78 7.89
C ALA A 154 11.49 -30.50 7.39
N ASN A 155 10.72 -29.52 6.90
CA ASN A 155 11.28 -28.25 6.42
C ASN A 155 11.93 -27.45 7.56
N SER A 156 11.30 -27.40 8.73
CA SER A 156 11.83 -26.71 9.91
C SER A 156 13.14 -27.35 10.40
N VAL A 157 13.16 -28.68 10.54
CA VAL A 157 14.35 -29.44 10.94
C VAL A 157 15.46 -29.34 9.88
N GLN A 158 15.12 -29.43 8.59
CA GLN A 158 16.06 -29.26 7.48
C GLN A 158 16.73 -27.89 7.52
N ALA A 159 15.96 -26.81 7.70
CA ALA A 159 16.50 -25.46 7.76
C ALA A 159 17.41 -25.26 8.97
N ALA A 160 17.02 -25.78 10.14
CA ALA A 160 17.81 -25.68 11.36
C ALA A 160 19.14 -26.47 11.26
N LEU A 161 19.11 -27.67 10.70
CA LEU A 161 20.31 -28.50 10.46
C LEU A 161 21.28 -27.82 9.49
N VAL A 162 20.79 -27.32 8.34
CA VAL A 162 21.63 -26.62 7.36
C VAL A 162 22.28 -25.39 7.99
N GLY A 163 21.52 -24.60 8.75
CA GLY A 163 22.03 -23.40 9.41
C GLY A 163 23.12 -23.69 10.46
N GLU A 164 23.00 -24.81 11.19
CA GLU A 164 23.94 -25.18 12.24
C GLU A 164 25.19 -25.89 11.71
N LEU A 165 25.02 -26.80 10.77
CA LEU A 165 26.10 -27.67 10.28
C LEU A 165 26.90 -27.05 9.12
N GLY A 166 26.32 -26.04 8.46
CA GLY A 166 26.94 -25.34 7.33
C GLY A 166 27.20 -26.23 6.11
N LEU A 167 26.40 -27.30 5.97
CA LEU A 167 26.49 -28.25 4.86
C LEU A 167 25.54 -27.85 3.72
N PRO A 168 25.81 -28.27 2.46
CA PRO A 168 24.90 -28.04 1.34
C PRO A 168 23.47 -28.52 1.63
N ASN A 169 22.49 -27.66 1.38
CA ASN A 169 21.08 -27.98 1.55
C ASN A 169 20.58 -28.87 0.39
N ARG A 170 20.26 -30.13 0.69
CA ARG A 170 19.72 -31.08 -0.29
C ARG A 170 18.19 -31.20 -0.24
N GLY A 171 17.56 -30.43 0.65
CA GLY A 171 16.11 -30.29 0.78
C GLY A 171 15.44 -31.47 1.49
N ILE A 172 14.11 -31.46 1.46
CA ILE A 172 13.29 -32.58 1.90
C ILE A 172 13.13 -33.59 0.75
N VAL A 173 13.24 -34.88 1.03
CA VAL A 173 13.23 -35.92 0.00
C VAL A 173 12.11 -36.94 0.26
N PRO A 174 11.06 -36.97 -0.58
CA PRO A 174 10.00 -37.97 -0.47
C PRO A 174 10.47 -39.39 -0.80
N ARG A 175 10.12 -40.36 0.05
CA ARG A 175 10.48 -41.78 -0.09
C ARG A 175 9.27 -42.69 0.15
N SER A 176 9.09 -43.68 -0.73
CA SER A 176 8.05 -44.71 -0.59
C SER A 176 8.59 -46.02 -0.03
N ASP A 177 9.91 -46.17 0.01
CA ASP A 177 10.65 -47.39 0.37
C ASP A 177 11.13 -47.40 1.83
N VAL A 178 11.04 -46.28 2.55
CA VAL A 178 11.45 -46.16 3.95
C VAL A 178 10.27 -46.52 4.87
N SER A 179 10.24 -47.78 5.34
CA SER A 179 9.10 -48.32 6.09
C SER A 179 8.86 -47.65 7.44
N VAL A 180 9.90 -47.13 8.11
CA VAL A 180 9.72 -46.37 9.37
C VAL A 180 8.98 -45.04 9.16
N LEU A 181 8.94 -44.50 7.94
CA LEU A 181 8.18 -43.29 7.60
C LEU A 181 6.77 -43.62 7.08
N THR A 182 6.64 -44.71 6.30
CA THR A 182 5.38 -45.06 5.62
C THR A 182 4.43 -45.92 6.47
N LYS A 183 4.90 -46.49 7.59
CA LYS A 183 4.12 -47.38 8.47
C LYS A 183 3.83 -46.80 9.86
N THR A 184 4.37 -45.63 10.18
CA THR A 184 4.01 -44.86 11.38
C THR A 184 2.67 -44.13 11.17
N ASN A 185 1.87 -44.03 12.24
CA ASN A 185 0.54 -43.40 12.20
C ASN A 185 0.57 -41.89 12.52
N MET A 186 1.71 -41.36 12.93
CA MET A 186 1.93 -39.96 13.28
C MET A 186 2.88 -39.28 12.28
N PRO A 187 2.97 -37.94 12.27
CA PRO A 187 3.97 -37.25 11.44
C PRO A 187 5.39 -37.75 11.75
N ALA A 188 6.07 -38.20 10.70
CA ALA A 188 7.36 -38.88 10.78
C ALA A 188 8.38 -38.25 9.83
N ILE A 189 9.60 -38.05 10.34
CA ILE A 189 10.75 -37.59 9.55
C ILE A 189 11.96 -38.48 9.82
N LEU A 190 12.88 -38.54 8.84
CA LEU A 190 14.19 -39.18 9.01
C LEU A 190 15.27 -38.20 8.58
N THR A 191 16.19 -37.86 9.47
CA THR A 191 17.28 -36.92 9.17
C THR A 191 18.50 -37.67 8.66
N GLU A 192 19.03 -37.24 7.52
CA GLU A 192 20.31 -37.65 6.95
C GLU A 192 21.25 -36.44 7.03
N ALA A 193 21.78 -36.19 8.24
CA ALA A 193 22.36 -34.90 8.58
C ALA A 193 23.73 -34.65 7.92
N SER A 194 24.48 -35.71 7.63
CA SER A 194 25.80 -35.70 6.99
C SER A 194 26.06 -37.02 6.27
N PHE A 195 27.01 -37.08 5.34
CA PHE A 195 27.43 -38.31 4.64
C PHE A 195 28.66 -38.93 5.31
N LEU A 196 28.47 -40.05 6.01
CA LEU A 196 29.54 -40.82 6.67
C LEU A 196 30.62 -41.32 5.69
N SER A 197 30.29 -41.49 4.40
CA SER A 197 31.25 -41.83 3.35
C SER A 197 32.25 -40.72 3.03
N ASN A 198 31.95 -39.46 3.41
CA ASN A 198 32.81 -38.31 3.17
C ASN A 198 33.86 -38.18 4.29
N PRO A 199 35.18 -38.20 4.01
CA PRO A 199 36.20 -38.13 5.05
C PRO A 199 36.14 -36.87 5.93
N GLN A 200 35.71 -35.73 5.39
CA GLN A 200 35.59 -34.48 6.16
C GLN A 200 34.39 -34.52 7.10
N GLU A 201 33.28 -35.11 6.66
CA GLU A 201 32.09 -35.28 7.50
C GLU A 201 32.32 -36.39 8.53
N GLU A 202 32.95 -37.51 8.17
CA GLU A 202 33.37 -38.55 9.12
C GLU A 202 34.24 -37.95 10.24
N GLN A 203 35.19 -37.06 9.90
CA GLN A 203 36.01 -36.37 10.90
C GLN A 203 35.16 -35.51 11.87
N ARG A 204 34.16 -34.80 11.35
CA ARG A 204 33.24 -33.97 12.17
C ARG A 204 32.36 -34.84 13.06
N LEU A 205 31.87 -35.97 12.57
CA LEU A 205 31.03 -36.91 13.33
C LEU A 205 31.76 -37.59 14.49
N ARG A 206 33.10 -37.49 14.57
CA ARG A 206 33.88 -37.91 15.75
C ARG A 206 33.91 -36.88 16.87
N ASP A 207 33.50 -35.64 16.60
CA ASP A 207 33.48 -34.55 17.57
C ASP A 207 32.14 -34.54 18.33
N ASP A 208 32.17 -34.79 19.64
CA ASP A 208 30.96 -34.81 20.47
C ASP A 208 30.22 -33.47 20.45
N GLY A 209 30.94 -32.36 20.27
CA GLY A 209 30.37 -31.02 20.12
C GLY A 209 29.59 -30.87 18.81
N TYR A 210 30.04 -31.47 17.72
CA TYR A 210 29.31 -31.54 16.46
C TYR A 210 28.00 -32.33 16.62
N LEU A 211 28.06 -33.52 17.25
CA LEU A 211 26.88 -34.34 17.51
C LEU A 211 25.86 -33.62 18.42
N TYR A 212 26.34 -32.81 19.38
CA TYR A 212 25.48 -31.97 20.22
C TYR A 212 24.82 -30.84 19.42
N ARG A 213 25.57 -30.16 18.54
CA ARG A 213 25.02 -29.12 17.65
C ARG A 213 23.97 -29.68 16.71
N GLU A 214 24.20 -30.87 16.15
CA GLU A 214 23.22 -31.58 15.32
C GLU A 214 21.92 -31.87 16.11
N ALA A 215 22.02 -32.51 17.27
CA ALA A 215 20.85 -32.77 18.12
C ALA A 215 20.13 -31.48 18.52
N SER A 216 20.86 -30.40 18.80
CA SER A 216 20.30 -29.08 19.11
C SER A 216 19.58 -28.47 17.91
N ALA A 217 20.09 -28.63 16.70
CA ALA A 217 19.43 -28.17 15.48
C ALA A 217 18.13 -28.94 15.23
N ILE A 218 18.12 -30.26 15.42
CA ILE A 218 16.91 -31.07 15.34
C ILE A 218 15.88 -30.62 16.39
N MET A 219 16.33 -30.40 17.63
CA MET A 219 15.48 -29.87 18.71
C MET A 219 14.87 -28.50 18.36
N ARG A 220 15.66 -27.56 17.83
CA ARG A 220 15.16 -26.24 17.41
C ARG A 220 14.19 -26.34 16.23
N GLY A 221 14.42 -27.27 15.30
CA GLY A 221 13.48 -27.53 14.21
C GLY A 221 12.16 -28.15 14.68
N ILE A 222 12.20 -28.99 15.72
CA ILE A 222 11.02 -29.57 16.39
C ILE A 222 10.23 -28.49 17.14
N HIS A 223 10.92 -27.57 17.80
CA HIS A 223 10.32 -26.41 18.45
C HIS A 223 9.97 -25.34 17.41
N MET A 224 8.94 -25.60 16.58
CA MET A 224 8.44 -24.63 15.61
C MET A 224 7.97 -23.37 16.36
N PRO A 225 8.63 -22.21 16.22
CA PRO A 225 8.03 -20.98 16.68
C PRO A 225 6.73 -20.78 15.89
N SER A 226 5.60 -20.65 16.58
CA SER A 226 4.34 -20.46 15.89
C SER A 226 4.42 -19.23 14.98
N SER A 227 4.09 -19.40 13.70
CA SER A 227 3.97 -18.29 12.75
C SER A 227 2.50 -17.91 12.63
N VAL A 228 2.24 -16.61 12.47
CA VAL A 228 0.91 -16.05 12.33
C VAL A 228 0.89 -15.26 11.04
N SER A 229 -0.07 -15.52 10.16
CA SER A 229 -0.26 -14.78 8.92
C SER A 229 -1.73 -14.36 8.75
N PHE A 230 -1.94 -13.19 8.14
CA PHE A 230 -3.27 -12.77 7.72
C PHE A 230 -3.61 -13.38 6.37
N ILE A 231 -4.82 -13.92 6.25
CA ILE A 231 -5.48 -14.25 4.98
C ILE A 231 -6.59 -13.21 4.79
N LEU A 232 -6.31 -12.18 3.99
CA LEU A 232 -7.32 -11.22 3.54
C LEU A 232 -7.89 -11.66 2.18
N PRO A 233 -9.17 -11.40 1.89
CA PRO A 233 -9.73 -11.58 0.56
C PRO A 233 -9.11 -10.56 -0.41
N GLN A 234 -8.03 -10.96 -1.10
CA GLN A 234 -7.25 -10.19 -2.10
C GLN A 234 -6.78 -8.78 -1.67
N GLU A 235 -5.82 -8.21 -2.40
CA GLU A 235 -5.12 -6.99 -2.02
C GLU A 235 -6.01 -5.74 -2.13
N ASN A 236 -6.13 -5.01 -1.01
CA ASN A 236 -6.33 -3.55 -0.91
C ASN A 236 -7.65 -2.88 -1.39
N VAL A 237 -8.83 -3.49 -1.26
CA VAL A 237 -10.10 -2.73 -1.35
C VAL A 237 -11.12 -3.20 -0.32
N ILE A 238 -11.61 -2.25 0.48
CA ILE A 238 -12.64 -2.47 1.49
C ILE A 238 -14.02 -2.20 0.90
N SER A 239 -14.90 -3.18 1.06
CA SER A 239 -16.35 -3.05 0.89
C SER A 239 -16.96 -2.28 2.07
N TYR A 240 -17.93 -1.40 1.79
CA TYR A 240 -18.54 -0.46 2.75
C TYR A 240 -19.56 -1.09 3.71
N GLN A 241 -19.38 -2.35 4.11
CA GLN A 241 -20.26 -3.00 5.10
C GLN A 241 -19.49 -3.86 6.09
N ALA A 242 -18.67 -4.81 5.63
CA ALA A 242 -17.78 -5.58 6.50
C ALA A 242 -16.67 -6.28 5.70
N VAL A 243 -15.46 -6.30 6.27
CA VAL A 243 -14.31 -7.02 5.70
C VAL A 243 -14.08 -8.28 6.51
N ASP A 244 -14.18 -9.43 5.84
CA ASP A 244 -13.82 -10.71 6.47
C ASP A 244 -12.30 -10.83 6.54
N VAL A 245 -11.79 -10.92 7.77
CA VAL A 245 -10.36 -11.05 8.07
C VAL A 245 -10.15 -12.44 8.64
N SER A 246 -9.38 -13.27 7.95
CA SER A 246 -9.01 -14.60 8.43
C SER A 246 -7.56 -14.60 8.89
N LEU A 247 -7.27 -15.35 9.94
CA LEU A 247 -5.91 -15.57 10.43
C LEU A 247 -5.56 -17.05 10.38
N GLN A 248 -4.35 -17.34 9.90
CA GLN A 248 -3.75 -18.66 9.97
C GLN A 248 -2.66 -18.64 11.03
N VAL A 249 -2.77 -19.55 12.01
CA VAL A 249 -1.72 -19.80 13.00
C VAL A 249 -1.15 -21.17 12.71
N LEU A 250 0.14 -21.25 12.43
CA LEU A 250 0.86 -22.50 12.21
C LEU A 250 1.80 -22.76 13.39
N GLY A 251 1.96 -24.02 13.79
CA GLY A 251 2.89 -24.43 14.85
C GLY A 251 2.28 -25.40 15.86
N SER A 252 3.10 -25.83 16.83
CA SER A 252 2.73 -26.83 17.84
C SER A 252 2.15 -26.24 19.13
N GLU A 253 2.27 -24.93 19.35
CA GLU A 253 1.73 -24.28 20.56
C GLU A 253 0.22 -24.08 20.47
N THR A 254 -0.50 -24.49 21.51
CA THR A 254 -1.94 -24.31 21.58
C THR A 254 -2.30 -22.84 21.80
N VAL A 255 -3.09 -22.26 20.91
CA VAL A 255 -3.60 -20.88 21.06
C VAL A 255 -4.71 -20.86 22.10
N SER A 256 -4.63 -19.90 23.03
CA SER A 256 -5.68 -19.64 24.03
C SER A 256 -6.65 -18.54 23.57
N ASN A 257 -6.15 -17.53 22.85
CA ASN A 257 -6.96 -16.40 22.36
C ASN A 257 -6.24 -15.68 21.22
N VAL A 258 -7.02 -15.20 20.25
CA VAL A 258 -6.59 -14.26 19.21
C VAL A 258 -7.44 -13.01 19.34
N GLN A 259 -6.82 -11.85 19.56
CA GLN A 259 -7.49 -10.55 19.52
C GLN A 259 -7.16 -9.85 18.20
N LEU A 260 -8.18 -9.34 17.52
CA LEU A 260 -8.02 -8.42 16.40
C LEU A 260 -8.20 -6.99 16.91
N LEU A 261 -7.25 -6.13 16.60
CA LEU A 261 -7.26 -4.71 16.87
C LEU A 261 -7.18 -3.93 15.56
N MET A 262 -7.73 -2.73 15.53
CA MET A 262 -7.65 -1.76 14.44
C MET A 262 -7.15 -0.43 15.01
N ASN A 263 -6.00 0.07 14.55
CA ASN A 263 -5.32 1.23 15.12
C ASN A 263 -5.18 1.12 16.65
N ASP A 264 -4.71 -0.06 17.11
CA ASP A 264 -4.60 -0.47 18.52
C ASP A 264 -5.92 -0.45 19.33
N THR A 265 -7.06 -0.24 18.68
CA THR A 265 -8.40 -0.33 19.30
C THR A 265 -8.93 -1.75 19.13
N PHE A 266 -9.39 -2.37 20.22
CA PHE A 266 -9.96 -3.72 20.17
C PHE A 266 -11.19 -3.79 19.26
N VAL A 267 -11.21 -4.78 18.35
CA VAL A 267 -12.34 -5.06 17.46
C VAL A 267 -13.08 -6.31 17.92
N GLN A 268 -12.42 -7.47 17.89
CA GLN A 268 -13.01 -8.78 18.20
C GLN A 268 -11.97 -9.76 18.76
N SER A 269 -12.41 -10.89 19.32
CA SER A 269 -11.53 -11.99 19.73
C SER A 269 -12.12 -13.37 19.49
N LYS A 270 -11.26 -14.37 19.29
CA LYS A 270 -11.63 -15.78 19.11
C LYS A 270 -10.67 -16.68 19.90
N SER A 271 -11.19 -17.70 20.57
CA SER A 271 -10.41 -18.65 21.37
C SER A 271 -10.25 -20.03 20.72
N ALA A 272 -10.83 -20.24 19.54
CA ALA A 272 -10.77 -21.50 18.80
C ALA A 272 -10.80 -21.24 17.28
N GLU A 273 -10.20 -22.14 16.52
CA GLU A 273 -10.19 -22.10 15.05
C GLU A 273 -11.57 -22.46 14.44
N PRO A 274 -11.90 -21.94 13.23
CA PRO A 274 -11.10 -21.00 12.43
C PRO A 274 -11.16 -19.56 12.97
N TYR A 275 -10.04 -18.84 12.89
CA TYR A 275 -9.92 -17.45 13.35
C TYR A 275 -10.43 -16.46 12.29
N ASN A 276 -11.74 -16.49 12.06
CA ASN A 276 -12.42 -15.59 11.13
C ASN A 276 -13.08 -14.44 11.89
N PHE A 277 -12.80 -13.23 11.46
CA PHE A 277 -13.31 -11.98 11.99
C PHE A 277 -14.05 -11.22 10.89
N SER A 278 -14.96 -10.34 11.28
CA SER A 278 -15.64 -9.43 10.35
C SER A 278 -15.47 -8.01 10.87
N VAL A 279 -14.69 -7.18 10.19
CA VAL A 279 -14.43 -5.79 10.59
C VAL A 279 -15.50 -4.90 9.95
N ASP A 280 -16.34 -4.26 10.77
CA ASP A 280 -17.28 -3.24 10.28
C ASP A 280 -16.48 -1.99 9.89
N THR A 281 -16.58 -1.63 8.61
CA THR A 281 -15.90 -0.50 8.00
C THR A 281 -16.86 0.64 7.70
N GLY A 282 -18.16 0.45 7.98
CA GLY A 282 -19.19 1.44 7.82
C GLY A 282 -18.95 2.66 8.70
N GLY A 283 -18.63 3.80 8.08
CA GLY A 283 -18.41 5.07 8.78
C GLY A 283 -16.97 5.34 9.21
N LEU A 284 -16.00 4.47 8.87
CA LEU A 284 -14.58 4.80 8.95
C LEU A 284 -14.23 5.86 7.89
N ALA A 285 -13.40 6.83 8.29
CA ALA A 285 -12.87 7.84 7.37
C ALA A 285 -11.83 7.23 6.42
N ASP A 286 -11.47 7.96 5.37
CA ASP A 286 -10.46 7.52 4.43
C ASP A 286 -9.09 7.45 5.09
N GLY A 287 -8.34 6.40 4.77
CA GLY A 287 -7.00 6.20 5.28
C GLY A 287 -6.58 4.75 5.39
N SER A 288 -5.34 4.57 5.80
CA SER A 288 -4.79 3.28 6.18
C SER A 288 -5.11 2.98 7.64
N TYR A 289 -5.69 1.80 7.89
CA TYR A 289 -6.02 1.30 9.22
C TYR A 289 -5.13 0.10 9.50
N ASN A 290 -4.34 0.18 10.57
CA ASN A 290 -3.48 -0.92 10.95
C ASN A 290 -4.30 -2.00 11.66
N LEU A 291 -4.50 -3.14 11.01
CA LEU A 291 -5.01 -4.34 11.66
C LEU A 291 -3.87 -5.04 12.38
N ARG A 292 -4.06 -5.28 13.67
CA ARG A 292 -3.11 -6.03 14.50
C ARG A 292 -3.78 -7.25 15.09
N ALA A 293 -3.24 -8.42 14.82
CA ALA A 293 -3.64 -9.65 15.49
C ALA A 293 -2.68 -9.93 16.64
N LEU A 294 -3.20 -10.05 17.86
CA LEU A 294 -2.46 -10.46 19.05
C LEU A 294 -2.87 -11.89 19.41
N VAL A 295 -1.96 -12.84 19.22
CA VAL A 295 -2.14 -14.26 19.51
C VAL A 295 -1.53 -14.57 20.87
N THR A 296 -2.32 -15.12 21.79
CA THR A 296 -1.89 -15.57 23.11
C THR A 296 -1.93 -17.08 23.18
N TYR A 297 -0.82 -17.73 23.52
CA TYR A 297 -0.69 -19.18 23.63
C TYR A 297 -0.95 -19.67 25.06
N GLN A 298 -1.32 -20.93 25.20
CA GLN A 298 -1.41 -21.59 26.50
C GLN A 298 -0.01 -21.58 27.15
N GLY A 299 0.11 -20.88 28.30
CA GLY A 299 1.40 -20.58 28.93
C GLY A 299 1.76 -19.09 28.96
N GLY A 300 0.96 -18.24 28.33
CA GLY A 300 1.02 -16.77 28.47
C GLY A 300 1.97 -16.07 27.50
N ARG A 301 2.65 -16.81 26.62
CA ARG A 301 3.42 -16.22 25.51
C ARG A 301 2.46 -15.50 24.55
N GLN A 302 2.89 -14.36 24.01
CA GLN A 302 2.16 -13.63 22.97
C GLN A 302 2.99 -13.49 21.69
N ALA A 303 2.31 -13.47 20.55
CA ALA A 303 2.85 -13.05 19.26
C ALA A 303 1.90 -12.02 18.64
N SER A 304 2.42 -11.12 17.81
CA SER A 304 1.55 -10.23 17.04
C SER A 304 2.03 -10.05 15.61
N ILE A 305 1.06 -9.90 14.70
CA ILE A 305 1.30 -9.51 13.31
C ILE A 305 0.43 -8.31 13.00
N ASN A 306 0.97 -7.41 12.16
CA ASN A 306 0.27 -6.25 11.67
C ASN A 306 0.01 -6.39 10.17
N ARG A 307 -1.09 -5.83 9.69
CA ARG A 307 -1.40 -5.68 8.27
C ARG A 307 -2.22 -4.42 8.08
N ASP A 308 -1.85 -3.60 7.10
CA ASP A 308 -2.63 -2.43 6.78
C ASP A 308 -3.89 -2.81 6.00
N MET A 309 -5.01 -2.21 6.37
CA MET A 309 -6.32 -2.33 5.75
C MET A 309 -6.71 -0.94 5.27
N ILE A 310 -6.94 -0.79 3.97
CA ILE A 310 -7.09 0.52 3.34
C ILE A 310 -8.57 0.83 3.15
N ILE A 311 -9.06 1.85 3.85
CA ILE A 311 -10.36 2.46 3.57
C ILE A 311 -10.07 3.61 2.60
N ALA A 312 -10.50 3.47 1.35
CA ALA A 312 -10.54 4.60 0.43
C ALA A 312 -12.00 4.88 0.13
N ASN A 313 -12.57 6.04 0.51
CA ASN A 313 -13.72 6.58 -0.21
C ASN A 313 -13.30 6.68 -1.65
N GLN A 314 -14.06 6.05 -2.51
CA GLN A 314 -14.40 6.75 -3.72
C GLN A 314 -15.72 7.44 -3.47
N ALA A 315 -15.88 8.64 -3.99
CA ALA A 315 -17.13 9.31 -3.84
C ALA A 315 -18.26 8.46 -4.43
N LYS A 316 -19.40 8.45 -3.73
CA LYS A 316 -20.63 7.86 -4.25
C LYS A 316 -21.36 8.80 -5.20
N ARG A 317 -21.01 10.08 -5.14
CA ARG A 317 -21.62 11.14 -5.92
C ARG A 317 -20.55 11.93 -6.63
N TRP A 318 -20.83 12.26 -7.89
CA TRP A 318 -19.95 13.04 -8.74
C TRP A 318 -20.76 14.07 -9.50
N TYR A 319 -20.27 15.29 -9.54
CA TYR A 319 -20.96 16.43 -10.11
C TYR A 319 -20.07 17.12 -11.15
N PHE A 320 -20.70 17.49 -12.26
CA PHE A 320 -20.10 18.19 -13.39
C PHE A 320 -21.01 19.36 -13.74
N ALA A 321 -20.55 20.59 -13.54
CA ALA A 321 -21.30 21.79 -13.88
C ALA A 321 -21.23 22.13 -15.38
N GLU A 322 -20.11 21.85 -16.03
CA GLU A 322 -19.91 22.01 -17.46
C GLU A 322 -20.36 20.76 -18.26
N GLY A 323 -20.67 20.96 -19.53
CA GLY A 323 -21.03 19.89 -20.46
C GLY A 323 -21.85 20.39 -21.66
N THR A 324 -21.73 19.79 -22.83
CA THR A 324 -22.54 20.17 -23.99
C THR A 324 -22.61 19.06 -25.04
N THR A 325 -23.77 18.95 -25.67
CA THR A 325 -24.05 18.08 -26.82
C THR A 325 -24.25 18.88 -28.10
N ARG A 326 -23.81 20.15 -28.13
CA ARG A 326 -23.83 21.00 -29.33
C ARG A 326 -23.09 20.31 -30.49
N PRO A 327 -23.44 20.61 -31.75
CA PRO A 327 -22.66 20.15 -32.89
C PRO A 327 -21.17 20.44 -32.70
N GLU A 328 -20.33 19.52 -33.16
CA GLU A 328 -18.86 19.60 -33.02
C GLU A 328 -18.32 19.41 -31.59
N PHE A 329 -19.17 18.98 -30.64
CA PHE A 329 -18.76 18.46 -29.34
C PHE A 329 -19.10 16.98 -29.19
N GLN A 330 -18.23 16.25 -28.51
CA GLN A 330 -18.48 14.90 -28.03
C GLN A 330 -18.02 14.77 -26.59
N GLU A 331 -19.00 14.69 -25.71
CA GLU A 331 -18.82 14.49 -24.28
C GLU A 331 -19.11 13.03 -23.92
N TRP A 332 -18.24 12.46 -23.08
CA TRP A 332 -18.48 11.18 -22.46
C TRP A 332 -18.36 11.29 -20.94
N LEU A 333 -18.95 10.31 -20.26
CA LEU A 333 -18.66 10.01 -18.86
C LEU A 333 -17.95 8.67 -18.81
N THR A 334 -16.87 8.60 -18.05
CA THR A 334 -16.17 7.34 -17.78
C THR A 334 -16.27 7.02 -16.31
N ILE A 335 -16.65 5.78 -16.02
CA ILE A 335 -16.96 5.29 -14.68
C ILE A 335 -16.08 4.09 -14.40
N LEU A 336 -15.21 4.20 -13.41
CA LEU A 336 -14.44 3.07 -12.88
C LEU A 336 -15.16 2.53 -11.65
N ASN A 337 -15.43 1.22 -11.68
CA ASN A 337 -15.85 0.45 -10.53
C ASN A 337 -14.65 -0.38 -10.02
N PRO A 338 -13.94 0.05 -8.97
CA PRO A 338 -12.84 -0.73 -8.41
C PRO A 338 -13.33 -1.88 -7.51
N ASN A 339 -14.63 -1.99 -7.26
CA ASN A 339 -15.16 -2.90 -6.26
C ASN A 339 -15.19 -4.32 -6.81
N THR A 340 -15.09 -5.31 -5.92
CA THR A 340 -15.25 -6.73 -6.22
C THR A 340 -16.70 -7.15 -6.49
N GLN A 341 -17.63 -6.18 -6.50
CA GLN A 341 -19.04 -6.38 -6.83
C GLN A 341 -19.46 -5.41 -7.94
N PRO A 342 -20.37 -5.82 -8.83
CA PRO A 342 -20.95 -4.93 -9.82
C PRO A 342 -21.79 -3.83 -9.15
N VAL A 343 -21.97 -2.71 -9.85
CA VAL A 343 -22.64 -1.52 -9.34
C VAL A 343 -23.71 -1.04 -10.31
N ASP A 344 -24.95 -0.95 -9.81
CA ASP A 344 -26.03 -0.23 -10.47
C ASP A 344 -26.09 1.21 -9.92
N PHE A 345 -26.01 2.20 -10.80
CA PHE A 345 -25.98 3.62 -10.42
C PHE A 345 -26.89 4.47 -11.31
N THR A 346 -27.18 5.69 -10.87
CA THR A 346 -28.05 6.64 -11.59
C THR A 346 -27.25 7.86 -12.04
N VAL A 347 -27.45 8.26 -13.29
CA VAL A 347 -26.99 9.54 -13.83
C VAL A 347 -28.19 10.48 -14.01
N THR A 348 -28.07 11.68 -13.47
CA THR A 348 -29.03 12.78 -13.61
C THR A 348 -28.41 13.89 -14.47
N TYR A 349 -29.04 14.18 -15.60
CA TYR A 349 -28.66 15.25 -16.52
C TYR A 349 -29.53 16.48 -16.24
N ALA A 350 -28.90 17.60 -15.87
CA ALA A 350 -29.55 18.88 -15.64
C ALA A 350 -29.28 19.85 -16.81
N PHE A 351 -30.24 20.73 -17.09
CA PHE A 351 -30.21 21.61 -18.25
C PHE A 351 -30.52 23.06 -17.84
N GLU A 352 -30.20 24.02 -18.69
CA GLU A 352 -30.44 25.44 -18.40
C GLU A 352 -31.93 25.81 -18.39
N GLY A 353 -32.83 25.06 -19.02
CA GLY A 353 -34.23 25.48 -19.23
C GLY A 353 -35.30 24.39 -19.21
N SER A 354 -34.98 23.17 -18.80
CA SER A 354 -35.91 22.04 -18.79
C SER A 354 -35.74 21.16 -17.56
N ASP A 355 -36.72 20.30 -17.29
CA ASP A 355 -36.62 19.28 -16.25
C ASP A 355 -35.40 18.36 -16.45
N VAL A 356 -34.89 17.84 -15.34
CA VAL A 356 -33.78 16.89 -15.34
C VAL A 356 -34.17 15.57 -16.01
N MET A 357 -33.21 14.90 -16.61
CA MET A 357 -33.37 13.56 -17.18
C MET A 357 -32.56 12.57 -16.35
N LYS A 358 -33.15 11.42 -16.00
CA LYS A 358 -32.47 10.36 -15.26
C LYS A 358 -32.29 9.10 -16.11
N ARG A 359 -31.16 8.43 -15.93
CA ARG A 359 -30.80 7.15 -16.56
C ARG A 359 -30.13 6.26 -15.52
N ASN A 360 -30.37 4.97 -15.60
CA ASN A 360 -29.72 3.98 -14.75
C ASN A 360 -28.72 3.19 -15.60
N TYR A 361 -27.57 2.90 -15.02
CA TYR A 361 -26.49 2.17 -15.67
C TYR A 361 -25.98 1.08 -14.74
N HIS A 362 -25.25 0.16 -15.35
CA HIS A 362 -24.61 -0.97 -14.70
C HIS A 362 -23.14 -0.99 -15.10
N VAL A 363 -22.25 -1.18 -14.14
CA VAL A 363 -20.83 -1.43 -14.38
C VAL A 363 -20.39 -2.67 -13.60
N GLU A 364 -19.72 -3.59 -14.28
CA GLU A 364 -19.25 -4.84 -13.67
C GLU A 364 -18.17 -4.58 -12.60
N SER A 365 -17.90 -5.57 -11.75
CA SER A 365 -16.83 -5.50 -10.74
C SER A 365 -15.45 -5.34 -11.39
N GLU A 366 -14.58 -4.54 -10.77
CA GLU A 366 -13.18 -4.33 -11.20
C GLU A 366 -13.05 -3.99 -12.69
N SER A 367 -13.96 -3.14 -13.17
CA SER A 367 -14.12 -2.80 -14.58
C SER A 367 -14.49 -1.33 -14.74
N ARG A 368 -14.58 -0.86 -15.98
CA ARG A 368 -15.06 0.49 -16.30
C ARG A 368 -16.17 0.48 -17.33
N LEU A 369 -16.84 1.63 -17.44
CA LEU A 369 -17.89 1.91 -18.42
C LEU A 369 -17.69 3.31 -19.02
N SER A 370 -17.87 3.44 -20.34
CA SER A 370 -18.00 4.73 -21.03
C SER A 370 -19.45 4.99 -21.47
N ILE A 371 -19.94 6.21 -21.24
CA ILE A 371 -21.29 6.65 -21.61
C ILE A 371 -21.18 7.87 -22.53
N GLU A 372 -21.67 7.79 -23.76
CA GLU A 372 -21.75 8.96 -24.66
C GLU A 372 -22.94 9.84 -24.29
N VAL A 373 -22.68 11.04 -23.78
CA VAL A 373 -23.74 11.92 -23.24
C VAL A 373 -24.72 12.35 -24.35
N THR A 374 -24.22 12.63 -25.56
CA THR A 374 -25.06 13.01 -26.71
C THR A 374 -26.09 11.94 -27.07
N SER A 375 -25.72 10.65 -26.95
CA SER A 375 -26.62 9.52 -27.23
C SER A 375 -27.75 9.40 -26.21
N GLU A 376 -27.58 9.98 -25.02
CA GLU A 376 -28.53 9.90 -23.91
C GLU A 376 -29.54 11.04 -23.88
N VAL A 377 -29.06 12.28 -24.11
CA VAL A 377 -29.87 13.49 -23.93
C VAL A 377 -30.21 14.21 -25.24
N GLY A 378 -29.69 13.73 -26.37
CA GLY A 378 -29.86 14.30 -27.71
C GLY A 378 -28.88 15.43 -28.01
N VAL A 379 -28.83 15.85 -29.28
CA VAL A 379 -27.94 16.90 -29.78
C VAL A 379 -28.43 18.32 -29.44
N GLY A 380 -27.50 19.27 -29.32
CA GLY A 380 -27.79 20.70 -29.27
C GLY A 380 -28.12 21.26 -27.88
N ARG A 381 -27.63 20.63 -26.80
CA ARG A 381 -28.00 21.02 -25.42
C ARG A 381 -26.77 21.23 -24.55
N ASP A 382 -26.82 22.25 -23.71
CA ASP A 382 -25.90 22.42 -22.60
C ASP A 382 -26.38 21.58 -21.42
N VAL A 383 -25.49 20.77 -20.85
CA VAL A 383 -25.82 19.74 -19.88
C VAL A 383 -24.85 19.78 -18.71
N SER A 384 -25.37 19.60 -17.50
CA SER A 384 -24.60 19.32 -16.28
C SER A 384 -24.96 17.91 -15.82
N VAL A 385 -24.04 17.23 -15.15
CA VAL A 385 -24.19 15.82 -14.77
C VAL A 385 -24.07 15.65 -13.27
N LEU A 386 -24.94 14.81 -12.71
CA LEU A 386 -24.80 14.20 -11.39
C LEU A 386 -24.80 12.68 -11.54
N VAL A 387 -23.79 12.00 -11.04
CA VAL A 387 -23.75 10.54 -10.89
C VAL A 387 -23.99 10.21 -9.42
N ASP A 388 -24.93 9.33 -9.10
CA ASP A 388 -25.25 8.86 -7.74
C ASP A 388 -25.23 7.33 -7.72
N SER A 389 -24.40 6.77 -6.84
CA SER A 389 -24.10 5.34 -6.79
C SER A 389 -24.23 4.77 -5.37
N PRO A 390 -24.76 3.55 -5.19
CA PRO A 390 -24.82 2.91 -3.88
C PRO A 390 -23.43 2.52 -3.36
N LEU A 391 -22.51 2.21 -4.28
CA LEU A 391 -21.12 1.89 -4.00
C LEU A 391 -20.18 2.94 -4.60
N PRO A 392 -19.07 3.25 -3.93
CA PRO A 392 -18.00 4.11 -4.42
C PRO A 392 -17.48 3.74 -5.80
N ILE A 393 -17.43 4.74 -6.66
CA ILE A 393 -16.94 4.66 -8.04
C ILE A 393 -16.08 5.90 -8.30
N MET A 394 -15.23 5.85 -9.32
CA MET A 394 -14.53 7.03 -9.84
C MET A 394 -15.20 7.48 -11.13
N VAL A 395 -15.38 8.79 -11.31
CA VAL A 395 -16.00 9.35 -12.53
C VAL A 395 -15.16 10.48 -13.11
N GLU A 396 -14.81 10.37 -14.38
CA GLU A 396 -14.20 11.44 -15.18
C GLU A 396 -15.09 11.78 -16.39
N ARG A 397 -14.91 12.98 -16.93
CA ARG A 397 -15.61 13.46 -18.13
C ARG A 397 -14.59 13.84 -19.19
N PRO A 398 -14.29 12.95 -20.16
CA PRO A 398 -13.62 13.35 -21.39
C PRO A 398 -14.57 14.17 -22.30
N MET A 399 -14.02 15.18 -22.95
CA MET A 399 -14.73 15.95 -23.96
C MET A 399 -13.80 16.26 -25.12
N TYR A 400 -14.26 16.01 -26.34
CA TYR A 400 -13.55 16.31 -27.58
C TYR A 400 -14.37 17.29 -28.39
N PHE A 401 -13.73 18.31 -28.97
CA PHE A 401 -14.47 19.36 -29.64
C PHE A 401 -13.73 20.00 -30.81
N LEU A 402 -14.51 20.65 -31.67
CA LEU A 402 -14.10 21.71 -32.57
C LEU A 402 -14.95 22.95 -32.27
N TYR A 403 -14.43 23.83 -31.42
CA TYR A 403 -15.16 25.01 -30.99
C TYR A 403 -15.18 26.08 -32.11
N ARG A 404 -16.39 26.53 -32.46
CA ARG A 404 -16.68 27.52 -33.51
C ARG A 404 -16.04 27.19 -34.86
N GLY A 405 -15.85 25.92 -35.18
CA GLY A 405 -15.16 25.50 -36.42
C GLY A 405 -13.68 25.87 -36.48
N GLN A 406 -13.07 26.35 -35.39
CA GLN A 406 -11.72 26.92 -35.39
C GLN A 406 -10.77 26.24 -34.40
N TRP A 407 -11.22 26.04 -33.16
CA TRP A 407 -10.39 25.56 -32.06
C TRP A 407 -10.72 24.11 -31.76
N ASP A 408 -9.97 23.17 -32.34
CA ASP A 408 -10.04 21.77 -31.95
C ASP A 408 -9.29 21.54 -30.64
N GLY A 409 -9.74 20.54 -29.91
CA GLY A 409 -9.18 20.19 -28.62
C GLY A 409 -9.92 19.05 -27.96
N GLY A 410 -9.52 18.81 -26.74
CA GLY A 410 -10.30 18.06 -25.78
C GLY A 410 -9.66 18.16 -24.40
N HIS A 411 -10.40 17.76 -23.39
CA HIS A 411 -9.93 17.69 -22.01
C HIS A 411 -10.53 16.46 -21.34
N VAL A 412 -9.99 16.11 -20.17
CA VAL A 412 -10.61 15.21 -19.21
C VAL A 412 -10.61 15.94 -17.87
N SER A 413 -11.73 15.93 -17.17
CA SER A 413 -11.80 16.41 -15.78
C SER A 413 -12.40 15.33 -14.91
N SER A 414 -11.86 15.18 -13.70
CA SER A 414 -12.58 14.52 -12.62
C SER A 414 -13.78 15.36 -12.21
N GLY A 415 -14.88 14.71 -11.82
CA GLY A 415 -16.02 15.43 -11.27
C GLY A 415 -15.73 15.90 -9.84
N SER A 416 -16.49 16.88 -9.36
CA SER A 416 -16.46 17.18 -7.93
C SER A 416 -17.31 16.17 -7.16
N ASN A 417 -16.89 15.74 -5.97
CA ASN A 417 -17.68 14.80 -5.18
C ASN A 417 -18.76 15.43 -4.27
N GLN A 418 -18.79 16.76 -4.14
CA GLN A 418 -19.78 17.43 -3.32
C GLN A 418 -20.06 18.88 -3.77
N PRO A 419 -21.32 19.34 -3.67
CA PRO A 419 -21.63 20.75 -3.82
C PRO A 419 -21.16 21.54 -2.60
N LYS A 420 -20.68 22.76 -2.82
CA LYS A 420 -20.09 23.64 -1.80
C LYS A 420 -20.58 25.08 -1.95
N ALA A 421 -20.49 25.82 -0.86
CA ALA A 421 -20.87 27.23 -0.80
C ALA A 421 -19.77 28.16 -1.31
N GLU A 422 -18.52 27.69 -1.43
CA GLU A 422 -17.40 28.47 -1.94
C GLU A 422 -16.62 27.67 -2.97
N TRP A 423 -16.19 28.35 -4.04
CA TRP A 423 -15.34 27.81 -5.10
C TRP A 423 -14.32 28.85 -5.54
N TYR A 424 -13.14 28.40 -5.95
CA TYR A 424 -12.00 29.24 -6.27
C TYR A 424 -11.29 28.73 -7.53
N PHE A 425 -10.80 29.68 -8.33
CA PHE A 425 -10.09 29.43 -9.58
C PHE A 425 -8.86 30.34 -9.61
N ALA A 426 -7.65 29.77 -9.58
CA ALA A 426 -6.41 30.52 -9.55
C ALA A 426 -5.94 30.97 -10.95
N GLU A 427 -6.20 30.16 -11.95
CA GLU A 427 -5.98 30.50 -13.36
C GLU A 427 -7.19 31.21 -13.98
N GLY A 428 -6.97 31.84 -15.13
CA GLY A 428 -7.99 32.52 -15.91
C GLY A 428 -7.38 33.72 -16.64
N THR A 429 -7.88 34.01 -17.83
CA THR A 429 -7.41 35.14 -18.63
C THR A 429 -8.42 35.55 -19.70
N THR A 430 -8.52 36.86 -19.90
CA THR A 430 -9.32 37.50 -20.95
C THR A 430 -8.45 38.17 -22.01
N ARG A 431 -7.16 37.81 -22.04
CA ARG A 431 -6.22 38.21 -23.10
C ARG A 431 -6.73 37.83 -24.47
N GLN A 432 -6.28 38.59 -25.47
CA GLN A 432 -6.58 38.27 -26.87
C GLN A 432 -6.31 36.79 -27.19
N GLY A 433 -7.31 36.14 -27.77
CA GLY A 433 -7.26 34.73 -28.14
C GLY A 433 -7.79 33.77 -27.07
N PHE A 434 -8.29 34.26 -25.93
CA PHE A 434 -8.91 33.44 -24.89
C PHE A 434 -10.40 33.74 -24.73
N GLU A 435 -11.20 32.69 -24.57
CA GLU A 435 -12.60 32.75 -24.16
C GLU A 435 -12.78 31.91 -22.89
N GLU A 436 -13.00 32.58 -21.75
CA GLU A 436 -13.21 31.97 -20.44
C GLU A 436 -14.69 32.04 -20.05
N TRP A 437 -15.21 30.93 -19.54
CA TRP A 437 -16.56 30.86 -19.00
C TRP A 437 -16.55 30.24 -17.60
N LEU A 438 -17.61 30.52 -16.85
CA LEU A 438 -17.88 29.90 -15.56
C LEU A 438 -19.22 29.19 -15.63
N CYS A 439 -19.22 27.88 -15.46
CA CYS A 439 -20.42 27.03 -15.42
C CYS A 439 -20.75 26.67 -13.99
N MET A 440 -22.03 26.76 -13.63
CA MET A 440 -22.52 26.47 -12.28
C MET A 440 -23.73 25.57 -12.34
N LEU A 441 -23.76 24.56 -11.47
CA LEU A 441 -24.89 23.68 -11.24
C LEU A 441 -25.41 23.89 -9.82
N ASN A 442 -26.71 24.11 -9.67
CA ASN A 442 -27.40 24.00 -8.39
C ASN A 442 -28.09 22.63 -8.31
N PRO A 443 -27.54 21.64 -7.59
CA PRO A 443 -28.17 20.33 -7.42
C PRO A 443 -29.19 20.29 -6.28
N GLY A 444 -29.49 21.44 -5.64
CA GLY A 444 -30.44 21.57 -4.55
C GLY A 444 -31.88 21.78 -5.02
N ASP A 445 -32.80 21.74 -4.05
CA ASP A 445 -34.24 21.98 -4.22
C ASP A 445 -34.65 23.45 -3.99
N GLN A 446 -33.70 24.32 -3.64
CA GLN A 446 -33.88 25.75 -3.40
C GLN A 446 -32.98 26.57 -4.31
N ALA A 447 -33.45 27.74 -4.74
CA ALA A 447 -32.65 28.67 -5.54
C ALA A 447 -31.41 29.11 -4.75
N ALA A 448 -30.27 29.15 -5.43
CA ALA A 448 -28.98 29.56 -4.87
C ALA A 448 -28.66 30.98 -5.36
N ARG A 449 -28.39 31.91 -4.45
CA ARG A 449 -27.84 33.23 -4.80
C ARG A 449 -26.34 33.16 -4.75
N VAL A 450 -25.72 33.39 -5.89
CA VAL A 450 -24.29 33.20 -6.12
C VAL A 450 -23.66 34.54 -6.42
N LYS A 451 -22.62 34.89 -5.66
CA LYS A 451 -21.75 36.03 -5.91
C LYS A 451 -20.45 35.55 -6.55
N VAL A 452 -20.09 36.13 -7.69
CA VAL A 452 -18.83 35.90 -8.39
C VAL A 452 -17.96 37.13 -8.27
N GLU A 453 -16.74 36.96 -7.76
CA GLU A 453 -15.73 38.01 -7.62
C GLU A 453 -14.59 37.74 -8.61
N TYR A 454 -14.20 38.77 -9.36
CA TYR A 454 -13.14 38.73 -10.37
C TYR A 454 -11.91 39.45 -9.82
N LEU A 455 -10.79 38.74 -9.67
CA LEU A 455 -9.58 39.27 -9.04
C LEU A 455 -8.40 39.20 -10.00
N THR A 456 -7.64 40.29 -10.08
CA THR A 456 -6.42 40.38 -10.89
C THR A 456 -5.19 40.48 -9.99
N ALA A 457 -4.00 40.63 -10.57
CA ALA A 457 -2.79 40.95 -9.80
C ALA A 457 -2.90 42.30 -9.06
N GLY A 458 -3.81 43.19 -9.49
CA GLY A 458 -4.11 44.46 -8.83
C GLY A 458 -5.13 44.37 -7.68
N GLY A 459 -5.68 43.19 -7.40
CA GLY A 459 -6.71 42.98 -6.39
C GLY A 459 -8.09 42.67 -7.00
N LEU A 460 -9.14 42.80 -6.18
CA LEU A 460 -10.53 42.69 -6.62
C LEU A 460 -10.84 43.75 -7.70
N LEU A 461 -11.23 43.29 -8.90
CA LEU A 461 -11.59 44.15 -10.02
C LEU A 461 -13.08 44.50 -10.00
N SER A 462 -13.93 43.48 -9.89
CA SER A 462 -15.39 43.62 -9.92
C SER A 462 -16.06 42.39 -9.29
N SER A 463 -17.37 42.47 -9.08
CA SER A 463 -18.19 41.33 -8.65
C SER A 463 -19.60 41.44 -9.20
N GLU A 464 -20.27 40.30 -9.38
CA GLU A 464 -21.70 40.24 -9.72
C GLU A 464 -22.43 39.21 -8.88
N GLU A 465 -23.76 39.35 -8.80
CA GLU A 465 -24.65 38.37 -8.17
C GLU A 465 -25.63 37.82 -9.20
N ILE A 466 -25.80 36.51 -9.19
CA ILE A 466 -26.77 35.79 -10.02
C ILE A 466 -27.60 34.84 -9.14
N THR A 467 -28.75 34.41 -9.65
CA THR A 467 -29.54 33.34 -9.04
C THR A 467 -29.48 32.10 -9.91
N VAL A 468 -29.11 30.97 -9.33
CA VAL A 468 -29.12 29.65 -9.98
C VAL A 468 -30.30 28.87 -9.40
N GLU A 469 -31.33 28.68 -10.22
CA GLU A 469 -32.57 28.00 -9.82
C GLU A 469 -32.35 26.51 -9.44
N PRO A 470 -33.25 25.89 -8.66
CA PRO A 470 -33.13 24.48 -8.26
C PRO A 470 -32.99 23.53 -9.45
N TRP A 471 -32.04 22.60 -9.40
CA TRP A 471 -31.74 21.65 -10.49
C TRP A 471 -31.43 22.30 -11.83
N ARG A 472 -30.84 23.50 -11.82
CA ARG A 472 -30.54 24.26 -13.03
C ARG A 472 -29.06 24.55 -13.15
N ARG A 473 -28.66 24.63 -14.41
CA ARG A 473 -27.36 25.14 -14.84
C ARG A 473 -27.44 26.66 -15.08
N SER A 474 -26.35 27.36 -14.81
CA SER A 474 -26.10 28.72 -15.28
C SER A 474 -24.67 28.85 -15.83
N THR A 475 -24.46 29.73 -16.80
CA THR A 475 -23.14 29.96 -17.42
C THR A 475 -22.87 31.46 -17.53
N ILE A 476 -21.67 31.91 -17.16
CA ILE A 476 -21.21 33.30 -17.31
C ILE A 476 -20.06 33.35 -18.31
N PHE A 477 -20.09 34.29 -19.26
CA PHE A 477 -18.95 34.60 -20.11
C PHE A 477 -18.03 35.61 -19.40
N VAL A 478 -16.87 35.17 -18.91
CA VAL A 478 -15.99 35.96 -18.03
C VAL A 478 -15.38 37.15 -18.76
N ASN A 479 -15.05 37.00 -20.05
CA ASN A 479 -14.47 38.08 -20.87
C ASN A 479 -15.33 39.35 -20.89
N GLU A 480 -16.66 39.21 -20.93
CA GLU A 480 -17.58 40.36 -20.90
C GLU A 480 -17.61 41.07 -19.54
N LYS A 481 -17.28 40.37 -18.45
CA LYS A 481 -17.38 40.88 -17.07
C LYS A 481 -16.12 41.57 -16.59
N VAL A 482 -14.98 41.11 -17.11
CA VAL A 482 -13.64 41.55 -16.69
C VAL A 482 -13.07 42.60 -17.67
N GLY A 483 -13.46 42.54 -18.95
CA GLY A 483 -12.84 43.33 -20.01
C GLY A 483 -11.58 42.66 -20.58
N PRO A 484 -11.00 43.22 -21.66
CA PRO A 484 -9.90 42.59 -22.38
C PRO A 484 -8.57 42.66 -21.62
N ASP A 485 -7.67 41.73 -21.96
CA ASP A 485 -6.24 41.76 -21.58
C ASP A 485 -5.97 41.73 -20.07
N GLN A 486 -6.77 40.96 -19.33
CA GLN A 486 -6.55 40.69 -17.91
C GLN A 486 -6.21 39.22 -17.70
N ASP A 487 -5.34 38.93 -16.74
CA ASP A 487 -5.37 37.63 -16.08
C ASP A 487 -6.27 37.72 -14.85
N VAL A 488 -7.12 36.74 -14.67
CA VAL A 488 -8.19 36.77 -13.69
C VAL A 488 -8.25 35.47 -12.90
N SER A 489 -8.50 35.60 -11.61
CA SER A 489 -8.89 34.53 -10.70
C SER A 489 -10.33 34.77 -10.28
N LEU A 490 -11.06 33.69 -10.01
CA LEU A 490 -12.46 33.78 -9.60
C LEU A 490 -12.61 33.31 -8.16
N ARG A 491 -13.40 34.04 -7.37
CA ARG A 491 -14.00 33.52 -6.14
C ARG A 491 -15.50 33.50 -6.30
N VAL A 492 -16.10 32.34 -6.14
CA VAL A 492 -17.54 32.12 -6.23
C VAL A 492 -18.04 31.77 -4.83
N THR A 493 -19.00 32.54 -4.32
CA THR A 493 -19.64 32.28 -3.02
C THR A 493 -21.14 32.16 -3.21
N SER A 494 -21.80 31.28 -2.46
CA SER A 494 -23.21 30.97 -2.63
C SER A 494 -23.89 30.76 -1.29
N ASP A 495 -25.14 31.20 -1.16
CA ASP A 495 -25.95 30.95 0.05
C ASP A 495 -26.51 29.52 0.13
N LYS A 496 -26.34 28.73 -0.93
CA LYS A 496 -26.63 27.29 -1.01
C LYS A 496 -25.46 26.54 -1.66
N PRO A 497 -25.23 25.26 -1.33
CA PRO A 497 -24.23 24.46 -2.02
C PRO A 497 -24.51 24.35 -3.54
N ILE A 498 -23.51 24.71 -4.34
CA ILE A 498 -23.50 24.58 -5.81
C ILE A 498 -22.25 23.84 -6.25
N VAL A 499 -22.11 23.56 -7.54
CA VAL A 499 -20.88 23.04 -8.17
C VAL A 499 -20.45 24.03 -9.24
N ALA A 500 -19.14 24.28 -9.37
CA ALA A 500 -18.61 25.24 -10.33
C ALA A 500 -17.42 24.67 -11.11
N GLU A 501 -17.43 24.87 -12.43
CA GLU A 501 -16.34 24.52 -13.35
C GLU A 501 -16.03 25.69 -14.29
N ARG A 502 -14.77 25.82 -14.70
CA ARG A 502 -14.30 26.88 -15.62
C ARG A 502 -13.81 26.26 -16.93
N PRO A 503 -14.66 26.21 -17.98
CA PRO A 503 -14.20 25.97 -19.34
C PRO A 503 -13.47 27.20 -19.90
N MET A 504 -12.38 26.96 -20.60
CA MET A 504 -11.61 27.98 -21.30
C MET A 504 -11.20 27.45 -22.67
N TYR A 505 -11.41 28.23 -23.71
CA TYR A 505 -10.96 27.93 -25.06
C TYR A 505 -9.96 28.99 -25.52
N PHE A 506 -8.90 28.59 -26.23
CA PHE A 506 -7.79 29.49 -26.46
C PHE A 506 -7.08 29.30 -27.80
N TYR A 507 -6.41 30.37 -28.23
CA TYR A 507 -5.42 30.43 -29.29
C TYR A 507 -4.13 31.09 -28.77
N PHE A 508 -3.42 30.36 -27.92
CA PHE A 508 -2.25 30.84 -27.21
C PHE A 508 -1.07 31.13 -28.16
N GLU A 509 -0.43 32.30 -27.94
CA GLU A 509 0.68 32.84 -28.75
C GLU A 509 0.39 32.84 -30.27
N GLY A 510 -0.88 32.91 -30.67
CA GLY A 510 -1.27 32.91 -32.07
C GLY A 510 -0.88 31.62 -32.81
N ARG A 511 -0.69 30.50 -32.11
CA ARG A 511 -0.23 29.23 -32.71
C ARG A 511 -0.81 27.96 -32.09
N LEU A 512 -1.14 27.96 -30.79
CA LEU A 512 -1.66 26.78 -30.09
C LEU A 512 -3.14 26.98 -29.81
N LYS A 513 -3.98 26.22 -30.51
CA LYS A 513 -5.42 26.18 -30.26
C LYS A 513 -5.75 25.01 -29.33
N GLY A 514 -6.77 25.18 -28.51
CA GLY A 514 -7.25 24.14 -27.60
C GLY A 514 -8.33 24.66 -26.67
N GLY A 515 -8.62 23.87 -25.64
CA GLY A 515 -9.46 24.27 -24.54
C GLY A 515 -9.33 23.28 -23.40
N SER A 516 -9.77 23.69 -22.22
CA SER A 516 -9.65 22.96 -20.96
C SER A 516 -10.86 23.27 -20.10
N VAL A 517 -11.21 22.35 -19.21
CA VAL A 517 -12.17 22.61 -18.13
C VAL A 517 -11.50 22.24 -16.82
N SER A 518 -11.52 23.16 -15.87
CA SER A 518 -11.04 22.92 -14.51
C SER A 518 -12.23 22.91 -13.54
N THR A 519 -12.25 21.93 -12.65
CA THR A 519 -13.12 21.96 -11.47
C THR A 519 -12.57 22.96 -10.46
N GLY A 520 -13.42 23.84 -9.93
CA GLY A 520 -12.98 24.82 -8.97
C GLY A 520 -12.48 24.18 -7.67
N ALA A 521 -11.49 24.78 -7.02
CA ALA A 521 -11.14 24.41 -5.66
C ALA A 521 -12.28 24.86 -4.73
N ASN A 522 -12.82 23.99 -3.89
CA ASN A 522 -13.84 24.38 -2.89
C ASN A 522 -13.26 25.01 -1.62
N GLN A 523 -11.93 24.96 -1.46
CA GLN A 523 -11.23 25.56 -0.33
C GLN A 523 -9.81 25.97 -0.73
N ALA A 524 -9.27 26.97 -0.03
CA ALA A 524 -7.86 27.28 -0.07
C ALA A 524 -7.08 26.34 0.86
N ALA A 525 -5.83 26.03 0.52
CA ALA A 525 -4.93 25.19 1.30
C ALA A 525 -3.52 25.80 1.39
N ALA A 526 -2.79 25.45 2.44
CA ALA A 526 -1.40 25.88 2.62
C ALA A 526 -0.46 25.12 1.66
N ASP A 527 -0.80 23.87 1.34
CA ASP A 527 0.01 22.96 0.56
C ASP A 527 -0.72 22.55 -0.73
N TRP A 528 -0.01 22.58 -1.85
CA TRP A 528 -0.50 22.14 -3.16
C TRP A 528 0.59 21.37 -3.90
N TYR A 529 0.22 20.31 -4.60
CA TYR A 529 1.17 19.44 -5.28
C TYR A 529 0.74 19.16 -6.72
N PHE A 530 1.75 19.02 -7.58
CA PHE A 530 1.66 18.81 -9.01
C PHE A 530 2.78 17.82 -9.40
N ALA A 531 2.41 16.58 -9.73
CA ALA A 531 3.35 15.52 -10.10
C ALA A 531 3.84 15.62 -11.55
N GLU A 532 3.05 16.24 -12.43
CA GLU A 532 3.43 16.54 -13.81
C GLU A 532 4.11 17.90 -13.95
N GLY A 533 4.94 18.00 -14.98
CA GLY A 533 5.59 19.23 -15.41
C GLY A 533 6.65 18.93 -16.47
N TYR A 534 6.64 19.70 -17.56
CA TYR A 534 7.57 19.53 -18.66
C TYR A 534 7.82 20.85 -19.38
N THR A 535 9.09 21.28 -19.41
CA THR A 535 9.53 22.51 -20.09
C THR A 535 10.29 22.23 -21.38
N GLY A 536 10.09 21.05 -21.97
CA GLY A 536 10.67 20.66 -23.25
C GLY A 536 10.33 21.57 -24.42
N THR A 537 11.03 21.34 -25.54
CA THR A 537 10.74 22.07 -26.78
C THR A 537 9.26 21.95 -27.13
N GLY A 538 8.59 23.09 -27.29
CA GLY A 538 7.17 23.16 -27.61
C GLY A 538 6.23 23.30 -26.42
N PHE A 539 6.73 23.22 -25.18
CA PHE A 539 5.95 23.33 -23.94
C PHE A 539 6.16 24.67 -23.24
N ARG A 540 5.07 25.22 -22.68
CA ARG A 540 5.04 26.39 -21.80
C ARG A 540 4.20 26.06 -20.57
N GLU A 541 4.84 26.07 -19.42
CA GLU A 541 4.22 25.75 -18.14
C GLU A 541 4.22 26.96 -17.21
N PHE A 542 3.11 27.15 -16.49
CA PHE A 542 3.00 28.16 -15.45
C PHE A 542 2.36 27.58 -14.19
N ILE A 543 2.61 28.23 -13.05
CA ILE A 543 1.89 27.97 -11.80
C ILE A 543 1.17 29.25 -11.41
N CYS A 544 -0.15 29.17 -11.31
CA CYS A 544 -1.02 30.29 -10.97
C CYS A 544 -1.51 30.14 -9.54
N LEU A 545 -1.26 31.18 -8.74
CA LEU A 545 -1.51 31.22 -7.32
C LEU A 545 -2.52 32.33 -7.02
N PHE A 546 -3.56 31.99 -6.29
CA PHE A 546 -4.59 32.93 -5.86
C PHE A 546 -4.65 32.99 -4.33
N ASN A 547 -4.48 34.19 -3.78
CA ASN A 547 -4.66 34.46 -2.37
C ASN A 547 -6.07 35.06 -2.13
N PRO A 548 -7.04 34.27 -1.62
CA PRO A 548 -8.36 34.77 -1.30
C PRO A 548 -8.43 35.51 0.05
N ALA A 549 -7.34 35.56 0.82
CA ALA A 549 -7.30 36.22 2.11
C ALA A 549 -7.16 37.74 1.97
N THR A 550 -7.56 38.47 3.02
CA THR A 550 -7.44 39.93 3.12
C THR A 550 -6.06 40.41 3.57
N THR A 551 -5.11 39.50 3.74
CA THR A 551 -3.70 39.77 4.06
C THR A 551 -2.79 39.15 3.00
N SER A 552 -1.62 39.75 2.75
CA SER A 552 -0.62 39.13 1.88
C SER A 552 -0.08 37.85 2.51
N THR A 553 0.40 36.94 1.66
CA THR A 553 1.02 35.67 2.07
C THR A 553 2.25 35.40 1.22
N LYS A 554 3.18 34.59 1.73
CA LYS A 554 4.29 34.08 0.93
C LYS A 554 4.02 32.63 0.57
N ALA A 555 4.41 32.28 -0.64
CA ALA A 555 4.39 30.91 -1.13
C ALA A 555 5.80 30.51 -1.59
N ARG A 556 6.21 29.31 -1.22
CA ARG A 556 7.45 28.66 -1.63
C ARG A 556 7.11 27.53 -2.60
N LEU A 557 7.59 27.66 -3.83
CA LEU A 557 7.47 26.65 -4.88
C LEU A 557 8.74 25.80 -4.89
N ASN A 558 8.62 24.53 -4.51
CA ASN A 558 9.70 23.56 -4.44
C ASN A 558 9.60 22.58 -5.62
N PHE A 559 10.48 22.75 -6.60
CA PHE A 559 10.57 21.94 -7.80
C PHE A 559 11.50 20.73 -7.60
N GLN A 560 11.01 19.53 -7.91
CA GLN A 560 11.84 18.33 -8.03
C GLN A 560 12.07 18.06 -9.52
N ILE A 561 13.32 18.11 -9.95
CA ILE A 561 13.69 18.07 -11.37
C ILE A 561 14.38 16.75 -11.65
N GLN A 562 13.89 15.96 -12.61
CA GLN A 562 14.47 14.66 -12.90
C GLN A 562 15.89 14.79 -13.46
N GLY A 563 16.83 14.06 -12.88
CA GLY A 563 18.25 14.11 -13.26
C GLY A 563 18.97 15.38 -12.81
N ALA A 564 18.31 16.27 -12.07
CA ALA A 564 18.91 17.46 -11.48
C ALA A 564 18.55 17.57 -9.98
N GLY A 565 19.20 18.49 -9.27
CA GLY A 565 18.85 18.78 -7.87
C GLY A 565 17.54 19.57 -7.76
N PRO A 566 16.90 19.61 -6.59
CA PRO A 566 15.70 20.40 -6.36
C PRO A 566 16.00 21.90 -6.46
N GLN A 567 15.02 22.69 -6.88
CA GLN A 567 15.07 24.16 -6.89
C GLN A 567 13.89 24.73 -6.11
N ALA A 568 14.09 25.83 -5.39
CA ALA A 568 13.04 26.47 -4.62
C ALA A 568 12.98 27.98 -4.90
N HIS A 569 11.76 28.51 -5.01
CA HIS A 569 11.53 29.94 -5.17
C HIS A 569 10.42 30.44 -4.26
N GLU A 570 10.62 31.63 -3.70
CA GLU A 570 9.62 32.30 -2.88
C GLU A 570 8.99 33.45 -3.66
N VAL A 571 7.69 33.59 -3.52
CA VAL A 571 6.89 34.68 -4.07
C VAL A 571 5.97 35.24 -2.99
N GLU A 572 5.72 36.54 -3.03
CA GLU A 572 4.68 37.17 -2.22
C GLU A 572 3.42 37.34 -3.07
N ILE A 573 2.27 36.96 -2.52
CA ILE A 573 0.96 37.09 -3.15
C ILE A 573 0.17 38.09 -2.30
N PRO A 574 -0.08 39.32 -2.79
CA PRO A 574 -0.86 40.31 -2.06
C PRO A 574 -2.26 39.82 -1.68
N ALA A 575 -2.89 40.48 -0.72
CA ALA A 575 -4.26 40.21 -0.32
C ALA A 575 -5.22 40.28 -1.52
N LEU A 576 -6.20 39.37 -1.58
CA LEU A 576 -7.27 39.35 -2.58
C LEU A 576 -6.74 39.49 -4.01
N SER A 577 -5.65 38.80 -4.33
CA SER A 577 -4.95 38.94 -5.61
C SER A 577 -4.36 37.64 -6.10
N ARG A 578 -3.89 37.66 -7.34
CA ARG A 578 -3.26 36.49 -7.99
C ARG A 578 -1.83 36.76 -8.44
N PHE A 579 -1.09 35.68 -8.65
CA PHE A 579 0.28 35.68 -9.16
C PHE A 579 0.49 34.52 -10.14
N THR A 580 1.11 34.79 -11.29
CA THR A 580 1.50 33.76 -12.26
C THR A 580 3.01 33.58 -12.30
N PHE A 581 3.47 32.37 -12.04
CA PHE A 581 4.86 31.95 -12.10
C PHE A 581 5.15 31.26 -13.44
N ASP A 582 5.93 31.88 -14.32
CA ASP A 582 6.39 31.27 -15.57
C ASP A 582 7.55 30.29 -15.30
N VAL A 583 7.30 29.00 -15.44
CA VAL A 583 8.25 27.93 -15.07
C VAL A 583 9.43 27.89 -16.04
N ASN A 584 9.18 27.97 -17.35
CA ASN A 584 10.22 27.93 -18.39
C ASN A 584 11.27 29.04 -18.20
N THR A 585 10.83 30.27 -17.90
CA THR A 585 11.73 31.42 -17.76
C THR A 585 12.48 31.44 -16.44
N ARG A 586 11.88 30.91 -15.36
CA ARG A 586 12.45 31.00 -14.00
C ARG A 586 13.23 29.76 -13.57
N ILE A 587 12.80 28.57 -13.98
CA ILE A 587 13.46 27.29 -13.66
C ILE A 587 14.41 26.87 -14.79
N GLY A 588 13.92 26.94 -16.03
CA GLY A 588 14.67 26.59 -17.23
C GLY A 588 13.89 25.73 -18.21
N ASN A 589 14.51 25.49 -19.37
CA ASN A 589 13.94 24.72 -20.46
C ASN A 589 14.48 23.29 -20.52
N ASN A 590 13.71 22.41 -21.15
CA ASN A 590 14.04 21.01 -21.38
C ASN A 590 14.16 20.16 -20.10
N LEU A 591 13.27 20.41 -19.15
CA LEU A 591 13.22 19.74 -17.85
C LEU A 591 11.94 18.93 -17.72
N GLN A 592 12.00 17.77 -17.07
CA GLN A 592 10.85 17.09 -16.49
C GLN A 592 10.84 17.36 -14.99
N LEU A 593 9.75 17.91 -14.47
CA LEU A 593 9.68 18.43 -13.11
C LEU A 593 8.33 18.16 -12.46
N SER A 594 8.31 18.16 -11.14
CA SER A 594 7.10 18.26 -10.31
C SER A 594 7.26 19.46 -9.38
N VAL A 595 6.17 19.97 -8.80
CA VAL A 595 6.23 21.10 -7.86
C VAL A 595 5.33 20.88 -6.65
N ALA A 596 5.89 21.16 -5.48
CA ALA A 596 5.14 21.33 -4.24
C ALA A 596 5.14 22.82 -3.88
N VAL A 597 3.96 23.40 -3.68
CA VAL A 597 3.76 24.79 -3.26
C VAL A 597 3.35 24.79 -1.79
N ASN A 598 4.16 25.40 -0.93
CA ASN A 598 3.87 25.57 0.50
C ASN A 598 3.70 27.06 0.80
N SER A 599 2.66 27.46 1.52
CA SER A 599 2.36 28.87 1.79
C SER A 599 2.12 29.15 3.26
N ASP A 600 2.47 30.36 3.70
CA ASP A 600 2.32 30.78 5.11
C ASP A 600 0.84 30.91 5.53
N SER A 601 -0.07 31.02 4.57
CA SER A 601 -1.52 31.09 4.75
C SER A 601 -2.22 30.51 3.52
N PRO A 602 -3.40 29.89 3.67
CA PRO A 602 -4.06 29.16 2.60
C PRO A 602 -4.25 29.98 1.30
N ILE A 603 -3.84 29.38 0.18
CA ILE A 603 -4.01 29.88 -1.19
C ILE A 603 -4.70 28.83 -2.06
N VAL A 604 -4.93 29.15 -3.32
CA VAL A 604 -5.38 28.21 -4.36
C VAL A 604 -4.32 28.15 -5.46
N ALA A 605 -4.04 26.96 -5.97
CA ALA A 605 -3.04 26.77 -7.02
C ALA A 605 -3.59 25.96 -8.20
N GLU A 606 -3.37 26.44 -9.42
CA GLU A 606 -3.63 25.74 -10.67
C GLU A 606 -2.40 25.82 -11.59
N ARG A 607 -2.24 24.84 -12.48
CA ARG A 607 -1.13 24.77 -13.43
C ARG A 607 -1.67 24.75 -14.86
N PRO A 608 -1.60 25.87 -15.60
CA PRO A 608 -1.75 25.85 -17.05
C PRO A 608 -0.47 25.35 -17.74
N ILE A 609 -0.63 24.42 -18.69
CA ILE A 609 0.41 23.99 -19.62
C ILE A 609 -0.10 24.15 -21.05
N TYR A 610 0.68 24.78 -21.93
CA TYR A 610 0.42 24.85 -23.36
C TYR A 610 1.51 24.11 -24.13
N TYR A 611 1.13 23.28 -25.09
CA TYR A 611 2.06 22.35 -25.72
C TYR A 611 1.87 22.22 -27.24
N ASN A 612 2.99 21.90 -27.90
CA ASN A 612 3.05 21.31 -29.23
C ASN A 612 3.81 19.98 -29.13
N TYR A 613 3.08 18.95 -28.76
CA TYR A 613 3.59 17.61 -28.54
C TYR A 613 3.90 16.88 -29.85
N HIS A 614 5.18 16.52 -30.02
CA HIS A 614 5.72 15.81 -31.20
C HIS A 614 5.31 16.40 -32.56
N ASN A 615 5.02 17.72 -32.63
CA ASN A 615 4.51 18.44 -33.80
C ASN A 615 3.18 17.94 -34.37
N TRP A 616 2.55 16.94 -33.75
CA TRP A 616 1.29 16.37 -34.22
C TRP A 616 0.11 16.70 -33.32
N CYS A 617 0.34 16.95 -32.04
CA CYS A 617 -0.69 17.36 -31.08
C CYS A 617 -0.39 18.76 -30.55
N ARG A 618 -1.36 19.66 -30.67
CA ARG A 618 -1.29 21.03 -30.16
C ARG A 618 -2.44 21.24 -29.21
N GLY A 619 -2.21 22.01 -28.15
CA GLY A 619 -3.23 22.24 -27.16
C GLY A 619 -2.69 22.93 -25.92
N GLY A 620 -3.45 22.77 -24.86
CA GLY A 620 -3.10 23.17 -23.52
C GLY A 620 -4.15 22.67 -22.56
N ASP A 621 -3.82 22.69 -21.28
CA ASP A 621 -4.70 22.26 -20.23
C ASP A 621 -4.44 23.05 -18.95
N VAL A 622 -5.43 23.10 -18.05
CA VAL A 622 -5.31 23.69 -16.72
C VAL A 622 -5.69 22.66 -15.67
N GLY A 623 -4.70 22.16 -14.94
CA GLY A 623 -4.90 21.23 -13.83
C GLY A 623 -4.96 21.94 -12.48
N ILE A 624 -5.92 21.58 -11.64
CA ILE A 624 -5.92 21.94 -10.22
C ILE A 624 -4.91 21.08 -9.45
N GLY A 625 -4.18 21.68 -8.51
CA GLY A 625 -3.26 20.93 -7.66
C GLY A 625 -3.99 20.11 -6.61
N VAL A 626 -3.34 19.07 -6.08
CA VAL A 626 -3.86 18.31 -4.93
C VAL A 626 -3.31 18.86 -3.63
N THR A 627 -4.04 18.74 -2.52
CA THR A 627 -3.67 19.40 -1.25
C THR A 627 -2.88 18.53 -0.27
N GLU A 628 -2.83 17.22 -0.51
CA GLU A 628 -2.05 16.28 0.28
C GLU A 628 -1.62 15.08 -0.59
N PRO A 629 -0.42 14.52 -0.35
CA PRO A 629 -0.01 13.23 -0.90
C PRO A 629 -0.91 12.09 -0.39
N SER A 630 -0.96 11.00 -1.15
CA SER A 630 -1.77 9.82 -0.83
C SER A 630 -1.06 8.54 -1.25
N ARG A 631 -1.42 7.44 -0.59
CA ARG A 631 -1.03 6.08 -0.99
C ARG A 631 -1.91 5.51 -2.09
N HIS A 632 -3.06 6.12 -2.36
CA HIS A 632 -4.11 5.62 -3.24
C HIS A 632 -4.59 6.69 -4.20
N TRP A 633 -4.65 6.32 -5.49
CA TRP A 633 -5.03 7.21 -6.58
C TRP A 633 -5.88 6.46 -7.61
N TYR A 634 -6.90 7.14 -8.15
CA TYR A 634 -7.84 6.53 -9.11
C TYR A 634 -8.10 7.44 -10.31
N PHE A 635 -8.33 6.81 -11.46
CA PHE A 635 -8.68 7.45 -12.73
C PHE A 635 -9.70 6.58 -13.45
N ALA A 636 -10.76 7.17 -14.00
CA ALA A 636 -11.81 6.42 -14.71
C ALA A 636 -11.65 6.44 -16.23
N GLU A 637 -10.98 7.46 -16.75
CA GLU A 637 -10.64 7.61 -18.15
C GLU A 637 -9.28 6.98 -18.44
N GLY A 638 -9.01 6.63 -19.71
CA GLY A 638 -7.75 6.05 -20.18
C GLY A 638 -7.96 5.28 -21.47
N TYR A 639 -7.05 5.42 -22.44
CA TYR A 639 -7.16 4.73 -23.73
C TYR A 639 -5.80 4.63 -24.42
N THR A 640 -5.40 3.42 -24.86
CA THR A 640 -4.11 3.20 -25.54
C THR A 640 -4.23 2.83 -27.02
N GLY A 641 -5.44 2.91 -27.58
CA GLY A 641 -5.66 2.65 -29.01
C GLY A 641 -5.05 3.71 -29.93
N GLU A 642 -5.18 3.49 -31.24
CA GLU A 642 -4.57 4.34 -32.26
C GLU A 642 -4.92 5.83 -32.06
N GLY A 643 -3.88 6.67 -32.05
CA GLY A 643 -4.01 8.12 -31.92
C GLY A 643 -3.96 8.63 -30.49
N PHE A 644 -3.80 7.79 -29.46
CA PHE A 644 -3.70 8.20 -28.06
C PHE A 644 -2.33 7.84 -27.47
N GLU A 645 -1.75 8.78 -26.73
CA GLU A 645 -0.56 8.58 -25.90
C GLU A 645 -0.90 8.98 -24.45
N ASP A 646 -1.07 7.98 -23.59
CA ASP A 646 -1.44 8.09 -22.18
C ASP A 646 -0.20 7.82 -21.30
N TRP A 647 -0.03 8.63 -20.26
CA TRP A 647 1.12 8.56 -19.36
C TRP A 647 0.69 8.72 -17.91
N LEU A 648 1.56 8.30 -16.99
CA LEU A 648 1.34 8.49 -15.57
C LEU A 648 2.56 9.16 -14.95
N CYS A 649 2.37 10.34 -14.37
CA CYS A 649 3.39 11.14 -13.69
C CYS A 649 3.27 10.95 -12.18
N LEU A 650 4.30 10.39 -11.53
CA LEU A 650 4.31 10.13 -10.10
C LEU A 650 5.41 10.93 -9.42
N GLN A 651 5.07 11.57 -8.32
CA GLN A 651 5.98 12.29 -7.45
C GLN A 651 6.07 11.56 -6.10
N ASN A 652 7.29 11.26 -5.65
CA ASN A 652 7.59 10.88 -4.29
C ASN A 652 8.19 12.09 -3.55
N PRO A 653 7.37 12.83 -2.77
CA PRO A 653 7.85 13.96 -1.96
C PRO A 653 8.59 13.50 -0.69
N GLY A 654 8.53 12.20 -0.36
CA GLY A 654 9.10 11.63 0.85
C GLY A 654 10.61 11.39 0.78
N ASN A 655 11.22 11.18 1.95
CA ASN A 655 12.65 10.90 2.08
C ASN A 655 13.02 9.40 2.01
N GLN A 656 12.04 8.53 1.80
CA GLN A 656 12.22 7.09 1.61
C GLN A 656 11.77 6.68 0.21
N ALA A 657 12.34 5.60 -0.32
CA ALA A 657 11.79 4.96 -1.50
C ALA A 657 10.40 4.37 -1.20
N VAL A 658 9.53 4.37 -2.20
CA VAL A 658 8.17 3.82 -2.10
C VAL A 658 7.93 2.86 -3.25
N ASP A 659 7.50 1.65 -2.92
CA ASP A 659 6.95 0.70 -3.88
C ASP A 659 5.53 1.11 -4.27
N VAL A 660 5.24 1.02 -5.57
CA VAL A 660 3.98 1.42 -6.20
C VAL A 660 3.47 0.28 -7.06
N GLU A 661 2.20 -0.05 -6.93
CA GLU A 661 1.44 -0.94 -7.78
C GLU A 661 0.45 -0.12 -8.60
N ILE A 662 0.46 -0.30 -9.91
CA ILE A 662 -0.48 0.31 -10.85
C ILE A 662 -1.35 -0.81 -11.40
N ARG A 663 -2.66 -0.76 -11.14
CA ARG A 663 -3.63 -1.73 -11.62
C ARG A 663 -4.55 -1.09 -12.65
N PHE A 664 -4.79 -1.80 -13.74
CA PHE A 664 -5.60 -1.37 -14.88
C PHE A 664 -6.90 -2.18 -14.90
N HIS A 665 -8.02 -1.49 -15.09
CA HIS A 665 -9.38 -2.04 -15.13
C HIS A 665 -9.93 -1.81 -16.53
N MET A 666 -9.98 -2.86 -17.36
CA MET A 666 -10.40 -2.73 -18.76
C MET A 666 -11.91 -2.80 -18.92
N GLU A 667 -12.46 -2.20 -19.98
CA GLU A 667 -13.87 -2.40 -20.38
C GLU A 667 -14.20 -3.86 -20.72
N SER A 668 -13.22 -4.64 -21.20
CA SER A 668 -13.34 -6.08 -21.43
C SER A 668 -13.44 -6.92 -20.15
N ASN A 669 -13.39 -6.32 -18.96
CA ASN A 669 -13.25 -6.96 -17.64
C ASN A 669 -11.92 -7.70 -17.43
N GLU A 670 -10.94 -7.49 -18.31
CA GLU A 670 -9.56 -7.92 -18.06
C GLU A 670 -8.92 -7.00 -17.00
N VAL A 671 -8.09 -7.58 -16.15
CA VAL A 671 -7.34 -6.85 -15.13
C VAL A 671 -5.86 -7.16 -15.26
N MET A 672 -5.04 -6.13 -15.29
CA MET A 672 -3.59 -6.26 -15.28
C MET A 672 -2.97 -5.30 -14.24
N TRP A 673 -1.73 -5.58 -13.83
CA TRP A 673 -1.02 -4.71 -12.90
C TRP A 673 0.49 -4.75 -13.14
N GLU A 674 1.16 -3.66 -12.74
CA GLU A 674 2.61 -3.56 -12.70
C GLU A 674 3.08 -3.03 -11.34
N ARG A 675 4.32 -3.39 -10.95
CA ARG A 675 4.97 -2.89 -9.75
C ARG A 675 6.26 -2.16 -10.09
N HIS A 676 6.45 -1.01 -9.45
CA HIS A 676 7.57 -0.10 -9.63
C HIS A 676 8.07 0.41 -8.28
N THR A 677 9.32 0.85 -8.21
CA THR A 677 9.86 1.52 -7.01
C THR A 677 10.24 2.95 -7.36
N LEU A 678 9.65 3.93 -6.66
CA LEU A 678 10.01 5.34 -6.77
C LEU A 678 11.05 5.69 -5.70
N THR A 679 12.19 6.23 -6.12
CA THR A 679 13.22 6.69 -5.20
C THR A 679 12.74 7.87 -4.34
N ALA A 680 13.36 8.09 -3.19
CA ALA A 680 13.09 9.25 -2.34
C ALA A 680 13.28 10.58 -3.10
N ASN A 681 12.47 11.58 -2.76
CA ASN A 681 12.56 12.94 -3.31
C ASN A 681 12.66 13.00 -4.84
N SER A 682 11.86 12.19 -5.54
CA SER A 682 11.97 12.01 -6.98
C SER A 682 10.63 12.12 -7.68
N ARG A 683 10.69 12.26 -9.01
CA ARG A 683 9.53 12.09 -9.87
C ARG A 683 9.86 11.20 -11.07
N THR A 684 8.86 10.44 -11.52
CA THR A 684 8.98 9.47 -12.62
C THR A 684 7.73 9.55 -13.49
N THR A 685 7.86 9.26 -14.79
CA THR A 685 6.74 9.18 -15.73
C THR A 685 6.78 7.81 -16.40
N PHE A 686 5.63 7.15 -16.44
CA PHE A 686 5.43 5.87 -17.10
C PHE A 686 4.57 6.04 -18.34
N SER A 687 4.90 5.33 -19.42
CA SER A 687 4.06 5.27 -20.63
C SER A 687 3.02 4.19 -20.45
N ILE A 688 1.74 4.57 -20.39
CA ILE A 688 0.64 3.61 -20.29
C ILE A 688 0.55 2.77 -21.56
N ASN A 689 0.78 3.36 -22.74
CA ASN A 689 0.80 2.62 -24.01
C ASN A 689 1.82 1.48 -24.06
N TYR A 690 2.93 1.61 -23.32
CA TYR A 690 3.92 0.53 -23.22
C TYR A 690 3.49 -0.55 -22.23
N MET A 691 2.94 -0.14 -21.08
CA MET A 691 2.50 -1.05 -20.03
C MET A 691 1.25 -1.85 -20.46
N ASN A 692 0.32 -1.22 -21.18
CA ASN A 692 -0.96 -1.81 -21.55
C ASN A 692 -1.11 -2.00 -23.08
N PRO A 693 -1.02 -3.25 -23.60
CA PRO A 693 -1.13 -3.54 -25.02
C PRO A 693 -2.57 -3.70 -25.56
N TYR A 694 -3.61 -3.63 -24.73
CA TYR A 694 -4.98 -4.05 -25.10
C TYR A 694 -5.69 -3.07 -26.04
N GLN A 695 -5.20 -1.82 -26.18
CA GLN A 695 -5.75 -0.79 -27.08
C GLN A 695 -7.26 -0.56 -26.91
N GLU A 696 -7.75 -0.69 -25.69
CA GLU A 696 -9.12 -0.42 -25.30
C GLU A 696 -9.17 0.64 -24.20
N GLY A 697 -10.37 1.01 -23.78
CA GLY A 697 -10.52 1.98 -22.72
C GLY A 697 -10.33 1.34 -21.34
N MET A 698 -9.61 2.04 -20.47
CA MET A 698 -9.16 1.55 -19.16
C MET A 698 -9.34 2.59 -18.05
N GLY A 699 -9.54 2.11 -16.83
CA GLY A 699 -9.41 2.89 -15.60
C GLY A 699 -8.19 2.40 -14.81
N PHE A 700 -7.79 3.17 -13.81
CA PHE A 700 -6.58 2.92 -13.04
C PHE A 700 -6.87 2.96 -11.54
N SER A 701 -6.26 2.04 -10.79
CA SER A 701 -6.08 2.16 -9.35
C SER A 701 -4.60 2.01 -9.01
N ILE A 702 -4.05 3.00 -8.32
CA ILE A 702 -2.65 2.99 -7.90
C ILE A 702 -2.61 2.84 -6.39
N HIS A 703 -1.77 1.91 -5.91
CA HIS A 703 -1.49 1.68 -4.50
C HIS A 703 0.01 1.84 -4.25
N SER A 704 0.39 2.46 -3.14
CA SER A 704 1.80 2.64 -2.82
C SER A 704 2.08 2.44 -1.33
N SER A 705 3.31 2.01 -1.03
CA SER A 705 3.78 1.73 0.33
C SER A 705 4.05 2.98 1.17
N GLY A 706 4.09 4.17 0.53
CA GLY A 706 4.22 5.47 1.17
C GLY A 706 3.59 6.55 0.30
N ASP A 707 3.45 7.77 0.83
CA ASP A 707 2.61 8.78 0.20
C ASP A 707 3.27 9.36 -1.07
N ILE A 708 2.51 9.41 -2.16
CA ILE A 708 2.90 9.93 -3.46
C ILE A 708 1.87 10.90 -3.99
N ILE A 709 2.18 11.59 -5.08
CA ILE A 709 1.22 12.35 -5.90
C ILE A 709 1.19 11.74 -7.29
N VAL A 710 0.02 11.67 -7.90
CA VAL A 710 -0.17 11.09 -9.23
C VAL A 710 -1.00 12.02 -10.10
N GLU A 711 -0.47 12.34 -11.27
CA GLU A 711 -1.20 13.02 -12.36
C GLU A 711 -1.05 12.23 -13.65
N ARG A 712 -1.99 12.44 -14.57
CA ARG A 712 -2.07 11.65 -15.80
C ARG A 712 -2.25 12.56 -17.00
N PRO A 713 -1.21 12.71 -17.85
CA PRO A 713 -1.38 13.36 -19.12
C PRO A 713 -1.82 12.39 -20.20
N ILE A 714 -2.72 12.86 -21.05
CA ILE A 714 -3.10 12.17 -22.29
C ILE A 714 -2.93 13.14 -23.43
N TYR A 715 -2.30 12.69 -24.52
CA TYR A 715 -2.25 13.41 -25.80
C TYR A 715 -2.97 12.57 -26.85
N PHE A 716 -3.87 13.17 -27.60
CA PHE A 716 -4.71 12.41 -28.52
C PHE A 716 -4.97 13.10 -29.84
N ARG A 717 -5.26 12.27 -30.85
CA ARG A 717 -5.87 12.63 -32.12
C ARG A 717 -7.17 11.86 -32.25
N TYR A 718 -8.27 12.55 -32.02
CA TYR A 718 -9.59 11.98 -32.06
C TYR A 718 -10.26 12.23 -33.43
N LYS A 719 -10.97 11.21 -33.94
CA LYS A 719 -11.58 11.20 -35.30
C LYS A 719 -10.65 11.66 -36.43
N GLY A 720 -9.35 11.39 -36.29
CA GLY A 720 -8.34 11.66 -37.31
C GLY A 720 -7.98 13.15 -37.52
N ALA A 721 -8.67 14.09 -36.86
CA ALA A 721 -8.47 15.52 -37.11
C ALA A 721 -8.42 16.38 -35.85
N TRP A 722 -9.16 16.03 -34.79
CA TRP A 722 -9.20 16.83 -33.57
C TRP A 722 -8.05 16.43 -32.66
N VAL A 723 -7.11 17.34 -32.47
CA VAL A 723 -5.95 17.08 -31.61
C VAL A 723 -6.09 17.82 -30.29
N GLY A 724 -5.58 17.23 -29.23
CA GLY A 724 -5.61 17.85 -27.91
C GLY A 724 -4.95 16.95 -26.89
N GLY A 725 -5.08 17.36 -25.64
CA GLY A 725 -4.49 16.68 -24.53
C GLY A 725 -4.85 17.36 -23.23
N THR A 726 -4.64 16.64 -22.14
CA THR A 726 -5.15 16.98 -20.82
C THR A 726 -4.14 16.54 -19.79
N VAL A 727 -4.20 17.13 -18.60
CA VAL A 727 -3.53 16.64 -17.40
C VAL A 727 -4.54 16.59 -16.26
N SER A 728 -4.93 15.38 -15.86
CA SER A 728 -5.82 15.21 -14.72
C SER A 728 -5.03 14.80 -13.48
N PRO A 729 -5.24 15.44 -12.30
CA PRO A 729 -4.86 14.81 -11.05
C PRO A 729 -5.68 13.55 -10.82
N GLY A 730 -5.05 12.51 -10.25
CA GLY A 730 -5.79 11.34 -9.82
C GLY A 730 -6.67 11.68 -8.63
N TYR A 731 -7.75 10.93 -8.44
CA TYR A 731 -8.58 11.09 -7.25
C TYR A 731 -7.98 10.35 -6.04
N GLY A 732 -7.87 11.04 -4.90
CA GLY A 732 -7.39 10.49 -3.63
C GLY A 732 -7.80 11.39 -2.44
N PRO A 733 -7.49 11.05 -1.18
CA PRO A 733 -7.85 11.86 0.00
C PRO A 733 -7.51 13.35 -0.11
N GLY A 734 -6.45 13.69 -0.85
CA GLY A 734 -6.02 15.07 -1.08
C GLY A 734 -6.63 15.83 -2.23
N THR A 735 -7.47 15.18 -3.04
CA THR A 735 -8.37 15.86 -3.99
C THR A 735 -9.61 16.34 -3.25
N LYS A 736 -9.45 17.01 -2.10
CA LYS A 736 -10.57 17.56 -1.32
C LYS A 736 -11.35 18.54 -2.18
N ASP A 737 -12.34 17.99 -2.87
CA ASP A 737 -13.68 18.53 -3.12
C ASP A 737 -14.40 18.84 -1.80
#